data_AF-A0AAE3IE36-F1
#
_entry.id   AF-A0AAE3IE36-F1
#
_cell.length_a   1.000
_cell.length_b   1.000
_cell.length_c   1.000
_cell.angle_alpha   90.00
_cell.angle_beta   90.00
_cell.angle_gamma   90.00
#
_symmetry.space_group_name_H-M   'P 1'
#
loop_
_entity.id
_entity.type
_entity.pdbx_description
1 polymer ?
#
loop_
_entity_poly.entity_id
_entity_poly.type
_entity_poly.pdbx_seq_one_letter_code
_entity_poly.pdbx_strand_id
1 'polypeptide(L)'
;MSNNGRSLDDDDRLGRLEGIQQHLQDLEDLGYPFLHLPNIFEQDPVAKPPYVVSDSFIPESVGGNIRVVHRDPEEDIHDSLATENLEQMLGSYLPGGYKQRWENFNLWQGRWDPVQEHPGRTDIAPMFEFDERLPLSDLLKTEREDYTGYELLTEDVTIYVPRKMHVQRLPYDTQYRWHEGLQNIFADQNPPGRTLRLGRSDPTTNYLWFRHYRSEPEGERTSVDDSRVIESYQFEPETEFLRCYYASLLTMYEKENNDTISRTLSYEHGGEDQRAFVGALEESQLLLMDVNRARVRSQAARVFSKRSDIERDTRFALLYKEAWEQLFFQEGILEHVFAVEPFVKHLIAADYWTREHPDYDADSVFELSTEELSDLLSTLLAPEAERLTLMGYDDASSSRVLEILREHDEMISGLLAECRERETLLDFAEEVLIHSIEHALSTWATEATPAGGSFELWYDVNFQQRDDDIAHVGIYDSIQGGAGIATEVYDYLEATANPDLDAGLAAQGACHTGAADRTVLELLSNANGDVLYDLYEDRSSDDEMTGFRGRLIDARDTAVGAHADAYNLEDLTSQAEKRISSLFETRETARFYAYVADRYDEVAETIERTPRSVDLLLHLDRELIHDPRVKQTYQRFARGTNRRDLSELGERLEEVTVQCITACPDCLETEGPNCVHGGTYQSKLLSRKLLSEVCGY
;
A
#
# COMPACT_ATOMS: atom_id res chain seq x y z
N MET A 1 -17.28 8.85 26.16
CA MET A 1 -18.28 9.29 27.16
C MET A 1 -18.37 8.24 28.27
N SER A 2 -18.46 8.64 29.54
CA SER A 2 -18.45 7.71 30.68
C SER A 2 -19.73 6.87 30.75
N ASN A 3 -19.62 5.56 30.57
CA ASN A 3 -20.73 4.62 30.66
C ASN A 3 -21.12 4.41 32.13
N ASN A 4 -22.21 5.04 32.58
CA ASN A 4 -22.82 4.78 33.88
C ASN A 4 -23.49 3.40 33.82
N GLY A 5 -22.84 2.37 34.35
CA GLY A 5 -23.40 1.03 34.50
C GLY A 5 -24.64 1.03 35.40
N ARG A 6 -25.83 1.08 34.79
CA ARG A 6 -27.06 0.60 35.44
C ARG A 6 -26.93 -0.91 35.59
N SER A 7 -27.09 -1.42 36.81
CA SER A 7 -27.23 -2.87 36.99
C SER A 7 -28.54 -3.31 36.34
N LEU A 8 -28.46 -4.23 35.38
CA LEU A 8 -29.61 -4.90 34.77
C LEU A 8 -30.50 -5.50 35.87
N ASP A 9 -31.81 -5.27 35.79
CA ASP A 9 -32.77 -5.91 36.68
C ASP A 9 -33.00 -7.39 36.29
N ASP A 10 -33.78 -8.12 37.09
CA ASP A 10 -33.97 -9.56 36.87
C ASP A 10 -34.82 -9.86 35.64
N ASP A 11 -35.72 -8.96 35.23
CA ASP A 11 -36.55 -9.11 34.04
C ASP A 11 -35.72 -8.86 32.77
N ASP A 12 -34.85 -7.86 32.79
CA ASP A 12 -33.84 -7.56 31.76
C ASP A 12 -32.90 -8.77 31.54
N ARG A 13 -32.47 -9.43 32.63
CA ARG A 13 -31.61 -10.62 32.57
C ARG A 13 -32.33 -11.84 32.03
N LEU A 14 -33.60 -12.02 32.40
CA LEU A 14 -34.42 -13.13 31.91
C LEU A 14 -34.69 -12.96 30.41
N GLY A 15 -35.07 -11.75 29.98
CA GLY A 15 -35.28 -11.42 28.57
C GLY A 15 -34.03 -11.63 27.71
N ARG A 16 -32.84 -11.29 28.24
CA ARG A 16 -31.56 -11.62 27.60
C ARG A 16 -31.33 -13.11 27.39
N LEU A 17 -31.62 -13.91 28.41
CA LEU A 17 -31.45 -15.37 28.32
C LEU A 17 -32.44 -15.99 27.33
N GLU A 18 -33.68 -15.48 27.31
CA GLU A 18 -34.70 -15.91 26.35
C GLU A 18 -34.32 -15.54 24.92
N GLY A 19 -33.80 -14.33 24.68
CA GLY A 19 -33.29 -13.89 23.39
C GLY A 19 -32.10 -14.74 22.90
N ILE A 20 -31.10 -14.99 23.75
CA ILE A 20 -29.97 -15.87 23.41
C ILE A 20 -30.46 -17.30 23.11
N GLN A 21 -31.41 -17.81 23.88
CA GLN A 21 -31.94 -19.16 23.68
C GLN A 21 -32.73 -19.26 22.36
N GLN A 22 -33.51 -18.24 22.01
CA GLN A 22 -34.21 -18.17 20.74
C GLN A 22 -33.22 -18.13 19.57
N HIS A 23 -32.17 -17.32 19.68
CA HIS A 23 -31.15 -17.22 18.64
C HIS A 23 -30.41 -18.56 18.43
N LEU A 24 -30.05 -19.25 19.53
CA LEU A 24 -29.43 -20.58 19.44
C LEU A 24 -30.34 -21.62 18.78
N GLN A 25 -31.67 -21.53 18.99
CA GLN A 25 -32.63 -22.38 18.30
C GLN A 25 -32.73 -22.04 16.82
N ASP A 26 -32.74 -20.75 16.48
CA ASP A 26 -32.76 -20.29 15.10
C ASP A 26 -31.48 -20.74 14.36
N LEU A 27 -30.31 -20.68 15.00
CA LEU A 27 -29.05 -21.20 14.45
C LEU A 27 -29.10 -22.71 14.18
N GLU A 28 -29.63 -23.50 15.13
CA GLU A 28 -29.80 -24.95 14.96
C GLU A 28 -30.77 -25.30 13.82
N ASP A 29 -31.85 -24.52 13.66
CA ASP A 29 -32.87 -24.72 12.62
C ASP A 29 -32.41 -24.27 11.22
N LEU A 30 -31.57 -23.23 11.16
CA LEU A 30 -31.03 -22.67 9.91
C LEU A 30 -29.73 -23.35 9.46
N GLY A 31 -29.05 -24.08 10.34
CA GLY A 31 -27.86 -24.86 10.02
C GLY A 31 -26.56 -24.04 9.97
N TYR A 32 -26.54 -22.85 10.56
CA TYR A 32 -25.35 -21.99 10.61
C TYR A 32 -24.31 -22.51 11.62
N PRO A 33 -23.03 -22.65 11.22
CA PRO A 33 -21.98 -23.09 12.14
C PRO A 33 -21.36 -21.94 12.97
N PHE A 34 -21.74 -20.69 12.72
CA PHE A 34 -21.13 -19.50 13.33
C PHE A 34 -22.16 -18.61 14.05
N LEU A 35 -21.66 -17.77 14.95
CA LEU A 35 -22.45 -16.91 15.82
C LEU A 35 -22.54 -15.50 15.22
N HIS A 36 -23.67 -15.18 14.57
CA HIS A 36 -23.93 -13.84 14.04
C HIS A 36 -24.35 -12.88 15.16
N LEU A 37 -23.42 -12.03 15.59
CA LEU A 37 -23.58 -11.19 16.77
C LEU A 37 -24.75 -10.19 16.68
N PRO A 38 -24.99 -9.50 15.54
CA PRO A 38 -26.16 -8.62 15.38
C PRO A 38 -27.49 -9.34 15.64
N ASN A 39 -27.66 -10.57 15.14
CA ASN A 39 -28.89 -11.34 15.38
C ASN A 39 -29.12 -11.64 16.88
N ILE A 40 -28.06 -11.78 17.68
CA ILE A 40 -28.18 -11.92 19.14
C ILE A 40 -28.63 -10.61 19.77
N PHE A 41 -28.08 -9.49 19.30
CA PHE A 41 -28.42 -8.18 19.82
C PHE A 41 -29.84 -7.73 19.44
N GLU A 42 -30.35 -8.11 18.27
CA GLU A 42 -31.75 -7.90 17.90
C GLU A 42 -32.72 -8.66 18.82
N GLN A 43 -32.30 -9.84 19.28
CA GLN A 43 -33.09 -10.66 20.19
C GLN A 43 -32.89 -10.28 21.67
N ASP A 44 -31.91 -9.43 22.01
CA ASP A 44 -31.71 -8.88 23.37
C ASP A 44 -32.63 -7.67 23.60
N PRO A 45 -33.67 -7.77 24.45
CA PRO A 45 -34.64 -6.69 24.68
C PRO A 45 -34.04 -5.44 25.36
N VAL A 46 -32.80 -5.53 25.83
CA VAL A 46 -32.08 -4.45 26.54
C VAL A 46 -30.92 -3.92 25.72
N ALA A 47 -30.49 -4.62 24.67
CA ALA A 47 -29.47 -4.12 23.77
C ALA A 47 -30.01 -2.91 23.02
N LYS A 48 -29.16 -1.89 22.90
CA LYS A 48 -29.46 -0.67 22.14
C LYS A 48 -28.30 -0.40 21.21
N PRO A 49 -28.55 -0.12 19.93
CA PRO A 49 -27.50 0.33 19.02
C PRO A 49 -26.78 1.57 19.57
N PRO A 50 -25.45 1.68 19.35
CA PRO A 50 -24.61 0.72 18.64
C PRO A 50 -24.27 -0.49 19.50
N TYR A 51 -24.23 -1.66 18.86
CA TYR A 51 -23.83 -2.90 19.51
C TYR A 51 -22.30 -2.97 19.58
N VAL A 52 -21.77 -3.26 20.77
CA VAL A 52 -20.31 -3.34 20.99
C VAL A 52 -19.99 -4.75 21.47
N VAL A 53 -19.18 -5.46 20.68
CA VAL A 53 -18.65 -6.78 21.04
C VAL A 53 -17.63 -6.61 22.16
N SER A 54 -17.74 -7.41 23.23
CA SER A 54 -16.80 -7.31 24.35
C SER A 54 -15.40 -7.76 23.93
N ASP A 55 -14.36 -7.06 24.42
CA ASP A 55 -12.94 -7.42 24.25
C ASP A 55 -12.56 -8.85 24.70
N SER A 56 -13.45 -9.55 25.42
CA SER A 56 -13.26 -10.94 25.86
C SER A 56 -13.86 -11.99 24.91
N PHE A 57 -14.60 -11.56 23.87
CA PHE A 57 -15.02 -12.45 22.79
C PHE A 57 -13.80 -12.80 21.96
N ILE A 58 -13.61 -14.09 21.65
CA ILE A 58 -12.54 -14.56 20.76
C ILE A 58 -13.24 -14.91 19.43
N PRO A 59 -13.37 -13.95 18.50
CA PRO A 59 -13.94 -14.23 17.19
C PRO A 59 -13.05 -15.19 16.41
N GLU A 60 -13.68 -16.00 15.56
CA GLU A 60 -12.96 -16.62 14.44
C GLU A 60 -12.77 -15.55 13.37
N SER A 61 -11.52 -15.16 13.13
CA SER A 61 -11.19 -14.27 12.02
C SER A 61 -11.58 -14.91 10.69
N VAL A 62 -11.89 -14.07 9.71
CA VAL A 62 -12.13 -14.48 8.33
C VAL A 62 -11.02 -15.44 7.83
N GLY A 63 -11.43 -16.42 7.02
CA GLY A 63 -10.55 -17.49 6.53
C GLY A 63 -10.53 -18.72 7.44
N GLY A 64 -11.15 -18.64 8.62
CA GLY A 64 -11.30 -19.74 9.56
C GLY A 64 -9.99 -20.19 10.23
N ASN A 65 -10.01 -21.40 10.78
CA ASN A 65 -8.88 -21.98 11.51
C ASN A 65 -8.26 -23.20 10.82
N ILE A 66 -6.95 -23.37 10.99
CA ILE A 66 -6.19 -24.54 10.55
C ILE A 66 -5.55 -25.28 11.72
N ARG A 67 -5.51 -26.61 11.64
CA ARG A 67 -4.77 -27.43 12.59
C ARG A 67 -3.29 -27.48 12.22
N VAL A 68 -2.42 -27.14 13.16
CA VAL A 68 -0.97 -27.15 12.95
C VAL A 68 -0.33 -28.36 13.63
N VAL A 69 0.47 -29.11 12.86
CA VAL A 69 1.09 -30.37 13.29
C VAL A 69 2.59 -30.30 13.08
N HIS A 70 3.36 -30.55 14.13
CA HIS A 70 4.79 -30.79 14.02
C HIS A 70 5.02 -32.14 13.34
N ARG A 71 5.77 -32.13 12.24
CA ARG A 71 6.15 -33.34 11.52
C ARG A 71 7.65 -33.36 11.24
N ASP A 72 8.40 -34.12 12.02
CA ASP A 72 9.80 -34.42 11.75
C ASP A 72 9.93 -35.86 11.22
N PRO A 73 10.31 -36.04 9.94
CA PRO A 73 10.40 -37.37 9.34
C PRO A 73 11.67 -38.12 9.77
N GLU A 74 12.70 -37.42 10.26
CA GLU A 74 13.93 -38.03 10.74
C GLU A 74 13.75 -38.58 12.16
N GLU A 75 12.93 -37.90 12.97
CA GLU A 75 12.65 -38.27 14.35
C GLU A 75 11.31 -39.03 14.57
N ASP A 76 10.54 -39.29 13.51
CA ASP A 76 9.20 -39.92 13.54
C ASP A 76 8.21 -39.19 14.48
N ILE A 77 8.30 -37.86 14.52
CA ILE A 77 7.46 -37.00 15.38
C ILE A 77 6.21 -36.54 14.63
N HIS A 78 5.05 -36.65 15.29
CA HIS A 78 3.74 -36.29 14.76
C HIS A 78 2.84 -35.65 15.84
N ASP A 79 3.23 -34.48 16.33
CA ASP A 79 2.57 -33.84 17.47
C ASP A 79 1.64 -32.69 17.02
N SER A 80 0.44 -32.65 17.60
CA SER A 80 -0.48 -31.52 17.41
C SER A 80 0.05 -30.34 18.22
N LEU A 81 0.34 -29.21 17.56
CA LEU A 81 0.85 -28.02 18.23
C LEU A 81 -0.29 -27.12 18.69
N ALA A 82 -1.14 -26.70 17.76
CA ALA A 82 -2.19 -25.73 17.99
C ALA A 82 -3.28 -25.78 16.90
N THR A 83 -4.35 -25.02 17.14
CA THR A 83 -5.30 -24.57 16.12
C THR A 83 -5.13 -23.05 16.04
N GLU A 84 -4.89 -22.53 14.84
CA GLU A 84 -4.53 -21.13 14.59
C GLU A 84 -5.34 -20.61 13.40
N ASN A 85 -5.52 -19.30 13.26
CA ASN A 85 -6.18 -18.73 12.08
C ASN A 85 -5.42 -19.11 10.80
N LEU A 86 -6.15 -19.56 9.77
CA LEU A 86 -5.58 -20.08 8.53
C LEU A 86 -4.76 -19.02 7.80
N GLU A 87 -5.30 -17.82 7.60
CA GLU A 87 -4.63 -16.76 6.87
C GLU A 87 -3.33 -16.33 7.54
N GLN A 88 -3.35 -16.23 8.88
CA GLN A 88 -2.15 -15.94 9.66
C GLN A 88 -1.06 -16.99 9.43
N MET A 89 -1.46 -18.26 9.32
CA MET A 89 -0.54 -19.37 9.08
C MET A 89 0.00 -19.36 7.64
N LEU A 90 -0.86 -19.16 6.64
CA LEU A 90 -0.45 -19.04 5.24
C LEU A 90 0.47 -17.82 5.05
N GLY A 91 0.09 -16.66 5.57
CA GLY A 91 0.86 -15.42 5.58
C GLY A 91 2.10 -15.42 6.49
N SER A 92 2.49 -16.58 7.05
CA SER A 92 3.70 -16.71 7.88
C SER A 92 4.62 -17.85 7.46
N TYR A 93 4.10 -18.90 6.81
CA TYR A 93 4.81 -20.17 6.70
C TYR A 93 4.75 -20.84 5.32
N LEU A 94 4.04 -20.25 4.33
CA LEU A 94 4.19 -20.64 2.92
C LEU A 94 5.68 -20.62 2.50
N PRO A 95 6.08 -21.26 1.38
CA PRO A 95 7.48 -21.40 1.00
C PRO A 95 8.32 -20.12 1.16
N GLY A 96 9.42 -20.23 1.90
CA GLY A 96 10.25 -19.09 2.33
C GLY A 96 9.81 -18.42 3.64
N GLY A 97 8.79 -18.95 4.31
CA GLY A 97 8.30 -18.45 5.59
C GLY A 97 8.96 -19.09 6.80
N TYR A 98 9.47 -18.25 7.70
CA TYR A 98 10.14 -18.65 8.93
C TYR A 98 9.65 -17.80 10.10
N LYS A 99 9.15 -18.43 11.16
CA LYS A 99 8.59 -17.69 12.29
C LYS A 99 8.88 -18.34 13.63
N GLN A 100 9.23 -17.49 14.60
CA GLN A 100 9.36 -17.89 15.98
C GLN A 100 7.97 -18.04 16.60
N ARG A 101 7.61 -19.27 17.00
CA ARG A 101 6.27 -19.57 17.54
C ARG A 101 6.31 -20.82 18.42
N TRP A 102 5.23 -21.03 19.17
CA TRP A 102 5.01 -22.16 20.08
C TRP A 102 6.19 -22.34 21.07
N GLU A 103 6.34 -23.53 21.65
CA GLU A 103 7.26 -23.85 22.73
C GLU A 103 8.60 -23.08 22.68
N ASN A 104 8.92 -22.32 23.74
CA ASN A 104 10.15 -21.53 23.89
C ASN A 104 10.47 -20.54 22.74
N PHE A 105 9.47 -20.13 21.94
CA PHE A 105 9.67 -19.27 20.76
C PHE A 105 10.71 -19.83 19.79
N ASN A 106 10.70 -21.15 19.61
CA ASN A 106 11.57 -21.82 18.63
C ASN A 106 11.25 -21.34 17.21
N LEU A 107 12.23 -21.47 16.31
CA LEU A 107 12.08 -21.18 14.90
C LEU A 107 11.39 -22.36 14.18
N TRP A 108 10.39 -22.05 13.36
CA TRP A 108 9.63 -23.04 12.60
C TRP A 108 9.50 -22.62 11.14
N GLN A 109 9.35 -23.61 10.27
CA GLN A 109 9.00 -23.44 8.86
C GLN A 109 7.89 -24.40 8.44
N GLY A 110 7.19 -24.07 7.36
CA GLY A 110 6.40 -25.03 6.59
C GLY A 110 7.25 -26.17 6.01
N ARG A 111 6.59 -27.24 5.55
CA ARG A 111 7.26 -28.36 4.89
C ARG A 111 7.05 -28.32 3.39
N TRP A 112 8.10 -28.04 2.63
CA TRP A 112 8.03 -27.98 1.18
C TRP A 112 9.31 -28.51 0.57
N ASP A 113 9.25 -28.92 -0.69
CA ASP A 113 10.40 -29.45 -1.42
C ASP A 113 10.59 -28.69 -2.75
N PRO A 114 11.83 -28.41 -3.18
CA PRO A 114 12.08 -27.78 -4.47
C PRO A 114 11.74 -28.73 -5.63
N VAL A 115 11.12 -28.21 -6.68
CA VAL A 115 10.84 -28.99 -7.89
C VAL A 115 12.08 -28.97 -8.79
N GLN A 116 12.69 -30.13 -9.03
CA GLN A 116 13.97 -30.20 -9.76
C GLN A 116 13.87 -29.81 -11.23
N GLU A 117 12.75 -30.14 -11.87
CA GLU A 117 12.54 -29.90 -13.30
C GLU A 117 12.09 -28.47 -13.59
N HIS A 118 11.53 -27.78 -12.59
CA HIS A 118 10.99 -26.41 -12.71
C HIS A 118 11.63 -25.47 -11.67
N PRO A 119 12.79 -24.87 -11.97
CA PRO A 119 13.41 -23.89 -11.09
C PRO A 119 12.45 -22.77 -10.69
N GLY A 120 12.51 -22.35 -9.43
CA GLY A 120 11.61 -21.31 -8.88
C GLY A 120 10.25 -21.86 -8.44
N ARG A 121 10.00 -23.16 -8.59
CA ARG A 121 8.81 -23.84 -8.09
C ARG A 121 9.10 -24.66 -6.84
N THR A 122 8.05 -24.77 -6.03
CA THR A 122 8.10 -25.51 -4.77
C THR A 122 6.88 -26.43 -4.64
N ASP A 123 7.12 -27.71 -4.37
CA ASP A 123 6.08 -28.68 -4.03
C ASP A 123 5.58 -28.44 -2.61
N ILE A 124 4.30 -28.07 -2.50
CA ILE A 124 3.61 -27.83 -1.23
C ILE A 124 2.83 -29.04 -0.73
N ALA A 125 2.77 -30.16 -1.48
CA ALA A 125 2.06 -31.36 -1.06
C ALA A 125 2.52 -31.91 0.32
N PRO A 126 3.82 -31.88 0.69
CA PRO A 126 4.26 -32.29 2.03
C PRO A 126 3.76 -31.36 3.16
N MET A 127 3.36 -30.14 2.81
CA MET A 127 3.00 -29.08 3.75
C MET A 127 1.59 -29.25 4.29
N PHE A 128 0.67 -29.82 3.51
CA PHE A 128 -0.75 -29.71 3.82
C PHE A 128 -1.50 -31.04 3.68
N GLU A 129 -2.56 -31.19 4.47
CA GLU A 129 -3.69 -32.06 4.13
C GLU A 129 -4.84 -31.16 3.67
N PHE A 130 -5.37 -31.43 2.48
CA PHE A 130 -6.39 -30.59 1.84
C PHE A 130 -7.81 -31.14 2.05
N ASP A 131 -8.77 -30.26 2.27
CA ASP A 131 -10.20 -30.60 2.33
C ASP A 131 -10.84 -30.50 0.95
N GLU A 132 -10.51 -29.46 0.20
CA GLU A 132 -11.13 -29.15 -1.09
C GLU A 132 -10.07 -28.88 -2.17
N ARG A 133 -10.44 -29.20 -3.41
CA ARG A 133 -9.64 -28.94 -4.62
C ARG A 133 -10.57 -28.38 -5.68
N LEU A 134 -10.23 -27.21 -6.21
CA LEU A 134 -11.04 -26.47 -7.17
C LEU A 134 -10.18 -26.15 -8.39
N PRO A 135 -10.58 -26.56 -9.61
CA PRO A 135 -9.95 -26.06 -10.83
C PRO A 135 -10.08 -24.53 -10.91
N LEU A 136 -9.01 -23.83 -11.28
CA LEU A 136 -9.08 -22.37 -11.42
C LEU A 136 -10.05 -21.97 -12.55
N SER A 137 -10.21 -22.81 -13.56
CA SER A 137 -11.16 -22.62 -14.66
C SER A 137 -12.62 -22.60 -14.19
N ASP A 138 -12.97 -23.34 -13.13
CA ASP A 138 -14.32 -23.34 -12.56
C ASP A 138 -14.61 -22.03 -11.82
N LEU A 139 -13.58 -21.44 -11.20
CA LEU A 139 -13.65 -20.17 -10.50
C LEU A 139 -13.75 -19.00 -11.49
N LEU A 140 -12.74 -18.85 -12.36
CA LEU A 140 -12.58 -17.66 -13.20
C LEU A 140 -13.40 -17.70 -14.50
N LYS A 141 -13.81 -18.90 -14.94
CA LYS A 141 -14.56 -19.13 -16.18
C LYS A 141 -13.90 -18.56 -17.45
N THR A 142 -12.58 -18.43 -17.44
CA THR A 142 -11.77 -17.97 -18.58
C THR A 142 -10.59 -18.87 -18.86
N GLU A 143 -10.02 -18.75 -20.07
CA GLU A 143 -8.89 -19.59 -20.51
C GLU A 143 -7.59 -19.23 -19.78
N ARG A 144 -7.39 -17.96 -19.46
CA ARG A 144 -6.25 -17.46 -18.69
C ARG A 144 -6.70 -16.69 -17.46
N GLU A 145 -5.85 -16.72 -16.44
CA GLU A 145 -5.98 -15.87 -15.26
C GLU A 145 -5.28 -14.54 -15.48
N ASP A 146 -5.87 -13.47 -14.96
CA ASP A 146 -5.39 -12.10 -15.16
C ASP A 146 -4.92 -11.49 -13.81
N TYR A 147 -4.82 -12.29 -12.75
CA TYR A 147 -4.58 -11.83 -11.36
C TYR A 147 -3.11 -11.68 -11.01
N THR A 148 -2.28 -12.59 -11.49
CA THR A 148 -0.94 -12.82 -10.93
C THR A 148 0.18 -12.23 -11.77
N GLY A 149 -0.15 -11.56 -12.88
CA GLY A 149 0.80 -11.07 -13.88
C GLY A 149 1.52 -12.18 -14.66
N TYR A 150 1.25 -13.46 -14.35
CA TYR A 150 1.85 -14.62 -15.03
C TYR A 150 1.04 -15.13 -16.23
N GLU A 151 -0.22 -14.68 -16.39
CA GLU A 151 -1.14 -15.09 -17.45
C GLU A 151 -1.29 -16.62 -17.61
N LEU A 152 -1.42 -17.31 -16.48
CA LEU A 152 -1.45 -18.77 -16.48
C LEU A 152 -2.71 -19.32 -17.16
N LEU A 153 -2.57 -20.43 -17.89
CA LEU A 153 -3.72 -21.18 -18.38
C LEU A 153 -4.49 -21.74 -17.17
N THR A 154 -5.78 -21.42 -17.06
CA THR A 154 -6.59 -21.79 -15.89
C THR A 154 -6.79 -23.31 -15.77
N GLU A 155 -6.69 -24.04 -16.88
CA GLU A 155 -6.73 -25.51 -16.89
C GLU A 155 -5.50 -26.15 -16.22
N ASP A 156 -4.37 -25.44 -16.20
CA ASP A 156 -3.11 -25.92 -15.62
C ASP A 156 -2.96 -25.58 -14.13
N VAL A 157 -3.97 -24.93 -13.53
CA VAL A 157 -3.93 -24.45 -12.14
C VAL A 157 -5.07 -25.07 -11.32
N THR A 158 -4.71 -25.66 -10.18
CA THR A 158 -5.68 -26.09 -9.16
C THR A 158 -5.49 -25.29 -7.88
N ILE A 159 -6.61 -24.87 -7.28
CA ILE A 159 -6.66 -24.25 -5.98
C ILE A 159 -6.89 -25.33 -4.92
N TYR A 160 -6.04 -25.33 -3.90
CA TYR A 160 -6.07 -26.31 -2.82
C TYR A 160 -6.38 -25.61 -1.49
N VAL A 161 -7.50 -25.99 -0.85
CA VAL A 161 -7.91 -25.43 0.44
C VAL A 161 -7.43 -26.37 1.57
N PRO A 162 -6.49 -25.95 2.42
CA PRO A 162 -5.87 -26.81 3.42
C PRO A 162 -6.71 -26.90 4.70
N ARG A 163 -6.79 -28.11 5.27
CA ARG A 163 -7.37 -28.38 6.60
C ARG A 163 -6.34 -28.50 7.70
N LYS A 164 -5.17 -29.01 7.34
CA LYS A 164 -4.05 -29.19 8.26
C LYS A 164 -2.79 -28.72 7.60
N MET A 165 -1.91 -28.16 8.43
CA MET A 165 -0.60 -27.71 8.03
C MET A 165 0.47 -28.45 8.82
N HIS A 166 1.49 -28.91 8.12
CA HIS A 166 2.67 -29.54 8.65
C HIS A 166 3.83 -28.55 8.69
N VAL A 167 4.39 -28.40 9.88
CA VAL A 167 5.55 -27.56 10.15
C VAL A 167 6.67 -28.42 10.72
N GLN A 168 7.91 -27.95 10.57
CA GLN A 168 9.08 -28.56 11.20
C GLN A 168 9.86 -27.52 11.98
N ARG A 169 10.44 -27.96 13.10
CA ARG A 169 11.26 -27.11 13.96
C ARG A 169 12.66 -26.99 13.36
N LEU A 170 13.19 -25.78 13.34
CA LEU A 170 14.55 -25.50 12.91
C LEU A 170 15.44 -25.15 14.11
N PRO A 171 16.76 -25.37 14.01
CA PRO A 171 17.71 -24.88 15.00
C PRO A 171 17.67 -23.36 15.14
N TYR A 172 17.97 -22.85 16.34
CA TYR A 172 17.97 -21.41 16.59
C TYR A 172 19.02 -20.66 15.75
N ASP A 173 20.12 -21.31 15.38
CA ASP A 173 21.22 -20.76 14.57
C ASP A 173 21.18 -21.18 13.10
N THR A 174 19.98 -21.49 12.60
CA THR A 174 19.70 -21.84 11.20
C THR A 174 20.44 -20.94 10.22
N GLN A 175 21.08 -21.56 9.22
CA GLN A 175 21.72 -20.87 8.11
C GLN A 175 20.89 -21.01 6.84
N TYR A 176 20.64 -19.89 6.17
CA TYR A 176 19.88 -19.88 4.92
C TYR A 176 20.80 -19.83 3.71
N ARG A 177 20.39 -20.52 2.65
CA ARG A 177 21.09 -20.56 1.37
C ARG A 177 20.11 -20.43 0.22
N TRP A 178 20.45 -19.59 -0.75
CA TRP A 178 19.79 -19.57 -2.04
C TRP A 178 20.51 -20.51 -3.00
N HIS A 179 19.81 -21.43 -3.62
CA HIS A 179 20.37 -22.31 -4.64
C HIS A 179 20.12 -21.73 -6.03
N GLU A 180 21.17 -21.36 -6.77
CA GLU A 180 21.04 -20.67 -8.06
C GLU A 180 20.33 -21.51 -9.13
N GLY A 181 20.66 -22.81 -9.22
CA GLY A 181 20.10 -23.70 -10.25
C GLY A 181 18.62 -24.05 -10.04
N LEU A 182 18.25 -24.46 -8.83
CA LEU A 182 16.86 -24.74 -8.45
C LEU A 182 16.02 -23.49 -8.22
N GLN A 183 16.67 -22.32 -8.10
CA GLN A 183 16.06 -21.06 -7.68
C GLN A 183 15.14 -21.26 -6.45
N ASN A 184 15.69 -21.83 -5.39
CA ASN A 184 14.94 -22.11 -4.17
C ASN A 184 15.79 -21.87 -2.91
N ILE A 185 15.12 -21.70 -1.77
CA ILE A 185 15.75 -21.45 -0.48
C ILE A 185 15.83 -22.73 0.37
N PHE A 186 16.97 -22.88 1.04
CA PHE A 186 17.25 -24.00 1.92
C PHE A 186 17.64 -23.49 3.31
N ALA A 187 16.98 -24.01 4.35
CA ALA A 187 17.25 -23.69 5.74
C ALA A 187 17.99 -24.83 6.42
N ASP A 188 19.16 -24.52 6.98
CA ASP A 188 20.09 -25.44 7.65
C ASP A 188 20.50 -26.67 6.83
N GLN A 189 20.35 -26.59 5.51
CA GLN A 189 20.77 -27.62 4.57
C GLN A 189 21.85 -27.06 3.65
N ASN A 190 22.73 -27.95 3.17
CA ASN A 190 23.77 -27.61 2.22
C ASN A 190 23.57 -28.44 0.94
N PRO A 191 22.62 -28.05 0.07
CA PRO A 191 22.33 -28.79 -1.15
C PRO A 191 23.54 -28.80 -2.09
N PRO A 192 23.73 -29.88 -2.88
CA PRO A 192 24.79 -29.94 -3.88
C PRO A 192 24.48 -28.97 -5.03
N GLY A 193 25.47 -28.16 -5.44
CA GLY A 193 25.31 -27.17 -6.51
C GLY A 193 25.92 -25.83 -6.13
N ARG A 194 25.63 -24.80 -6.92
CA ARG A 194 26.03 -23.43 -6.62
C ARG A 194 24.98 -22.78 -5.72
N THR A 195 25.42 -22.38 -4.52
CA THR A 195 24.56 -21.74 -3.52
C THR A 195 25.18 -20.45 -3.03
N LEU A 196 24.35 -19.43 -2.82
CA LEU A 196 24.71 -18.20 -2.13
C LEU A 196 24.35 -18.33 -0.64
N ARG A 197 25.24 -17.89 0.24
CA ARG A 197 24.96 -17.85 1.67
C ARG A 197 24.23 -16.56 2.00
N LEU A 198 23.14 -16.66 2.75
CA LEU A 198 22.29 -15.51 3.06
C LEU A 198 22.56 -14.95 4.47
N GLY A 199 22.02 -13.76 4.73
CA GLY A 199 22.00 -13.13 6.03
C GLY A 199 21.31 -13.96 7.11
N ARG A 200 21.51 -13.59 8.38
CA ARG A 200 20.87 -14.29 9.52
C ARG A 200 19.37 -14.00 9.66
N SER A 201 18.94 -12.86 9.17
CA SER A 201 17.55 -12.37 9.22
C SER A 201 16.74 -12.75 7.97
N ASP A 202 17.35 -13.49 7.04
CA ASP A 202 16.77 -13.79 5.74
C ASP A 202 15.97 -15.10 5.76
N PRO A 203 15.07 -15.28 4.77
CA PRO A 203 14.56 -14.28 3.84
C PRO A 203 13.51 -13.38 4.50
N THR A 204 13.32 -12.18 3.95
CA THR A 204 12.07 -11.43 4.13
C THR A 204 11.09 -11.88 3.06
N THR A 205 9.91 -12.32 3.47
CA THR A 205 8.94 -12.95 2.55
C THR A 205 7.64 -12.18 2.53
N ASN A 206 7.24 -11.73 1.34
CA ASN A 206 5.92 -11.18 1.07
C ASN A 206 5.11 -12.21 0.30
N TYR A 207 3.98 -12.64 0.84
CA TYR A 207 3.12 -13.62 0.19
C TYR A 207 2.18 -12.90 -0.76
N LEU A 208 2.14 -13.35 -2.00
CA LEU A 208 1.32 -12.79 -3.05
C LEU A 208 0.03 -13.59 -3.16
N TRP A 209 -1.10 -12.89 -3.17
CA TRP A 209 -2.44 -13.48 -3.18
C TRP A 209 -3.42 -12.55 -3.89
N PHE A 210 -4.56 -13.11 -4.29
CA PHE A 210 -5.74 -12.38 -4.75
C PHE A 210 -7.00 -12.96 -4.08
N ARG A 211 -8.15 -12.28 -4.21
CA ARG A 211 -9.43 -12.72 -3.63
C ARG A 211 -10.52 -12.70 -4.68
N HIS A 212 -11.40 -13.71 -4.67
CA HIS A 212 -12.48 -13.84 -5.67
C HIS A 212 -13.75 -14.45 -5.06
N TYR A 213 -14.93 -14.04 -5.55
CA TYR A 213 -16.22 -14.59 -5.13
C TYR A 213 -16.41 -16.04 -5.58
N ARG A 214 -16.91 -16.91 -4.70
CA ARG A 214 -17.32 -18.24 -5.17
C ARG A 214 -18.62 -18.21 -5.97
N SER A 215 -19.47 -17.24 -5.67
CA SER A 215 -20.75 -17.01 -6.32
C SER A 215 -21.00 -15.51 -6.45
N GLU A 216 -21.53 -15.10 -7.59
CA GLU A 216 -21.88 -13.71 -7.83
C GLU A 216 -22.93 -13.22 -6.81
N PRO A 217 -22.77 -12.02 -6.25
CA PRO A 217 -23.78 -11.35 -5.43
C PRO A 217 -25.15 -11.21 -6.14
N GLU A 218 -26.24 -11.60 -5.49
CA GLU A 218 -27.61 -11.63 -6.06
C GLU A 218 -28.62 -10.64 -5.41
N GLY A 219 -28.21 -9.94 -4.36
CA GLY A 219 -28.96 -8.92 -3.62
C GLY A 219 -29.54 -7.79 -4.48
N GLU A 220 -30.53 -7.11 -3.92
CA GLU A 220 -31.19 -5.98 -4.58
C GLU A 220 -30.28 -4.74 -4.59
N ARG A 221 -30.18 -4.07 -5.74
CA ARG A 221 -29.40 -2.84 -5.91
C ARG A 221 -30.27 -1.61 -5.64
N THR A 222 -29.77 -0.73 -4.79
CA THR A 222 -30.37 0.58 -4.51
C THR A 222 -29.60 1.69 -5.24
N SER A 223 -30.29 2.50 -6.04
CA SER A 223 -29.67 3.60 -6.81
C SER A 223 -29.24 4.77 -5.92
N VAL A 224 -28.10 5.38 -6.24
CA VAL A 224 -27.58 6.61 -5.62
C VAL A 224 -27.62 7.73 -6.66
N ASP A 225 -28.78 8.37 -6.80
CA ASP A 225 -29.04 9.30 -7.90
C ASP A 225 -28.17 10.58 -7.88
N ASP A 226 -27.71 11.01 -6.70
CA ASP A 226 -27.01 12.28 -6.51
C ASP A 226 -25.47 12.15 -6.47
N SER A 227 -24.91 10.93 -6.54
CA SER A 227 -23.45 10.72 -6.54
C SER A 227 -22.84 10.79 -7.95
N ARG A 228 -21.64 11.36 -8.02
CA ARG A 228 -20.83 11.51 -9.23
C ARG A 228 -19.98 10.30 -9.54
N VAL A 229 -19.82 9.39 -8.58
CA VAL A 229 -18.95 8.22 -8.72
C VAL A 229 -19.69 6.93 -8.41
N ILE A 230 -20.47 6.90 -7.32
CA ILE A 230 -21.28 5.74 -6.94
C ILE A 230 -22.61 5.78 -7.70
N GLU A 231 -22.98 4.69 -8.35
CA GLU A 231 -24.24 4.52 -9.08
C GLU A 231 -25.28 3.79 -8.24
N SER A 232 -24.88 2.73 -7.54
CA SER A 232 -25.74 1.96 -6.66
C SER A 232 -24.97 1.32 -5.52
N TYR A 233 -25.68 0.80 -4.52
CA TYR A 233 -25.13 -0.12 -3.53
C TYR A 233 -26.02 -1.36 -3.39
N GLN A 234 -25.43 -2.44 -2.89
CA GLN A 234 -26.07 -3.75 -2.71
C GLN A 234 -25.52 -4.40 -1.45
N PHE A 235 -26.41 -4.94 -0.61
CA PHE A 235 -26.02 -5.65 0.60
C PHE A 235 -26.24 -7.15 0.45
N GLU A 236 -25.22 -7.92 0.82
CA GLU A 236 -25.22 -9.37 0.88
C GLU A 236 -25.05 -9.82 2.32
N PRO A 237 -26.07 -10.48 2.92
CA PRO A 237 -25.96 -10.98 4.28
C PRO A 237 -25.00 -12.17 4.39
N GLU A 238 -24.76 -12.88 3.29
CA GLU A 238 -23.90 -14.08 3.24
C GLU A 238 -23.14 -14.08 1.91
N THR A 239 -21.81 -13.98 1.97
CA THR A 239 -20.94 -14.05 0.81
C THR A 239 -19.74 -14.94 1.09
N GLU A 240 -19.44 -15.85 0.15
CA GLU A 240 -18.25 -16.68 0.18
C GLU A 240 -17.16 -16.11 -0.74
N PHE A 241 -16.00 -15.79 -0.17
CA PHE A 241 -14.79 -15.48 -0.92
C PHE A 241 -13.78 -16.63 -0.84
N LEU A 242 -12.94 -16.69 -1.85
CA LEU A 242 -11.77 -17.54 -1.89
C LEU A 242 -10.52 -16.67 -2.06
N ARG A 243 -9.70 -16.61 -1.02
CA ARG A 243 -8.38 -15.98 -1.06
C ARG A 243 -7.33 -16.97 -1.52
N CYS A 244 -6.68 -16.66 -2.63
CA CYS A 244 -5.75 -17.56 -3.32
C CYS A 244 -4.32 -17.03 -3.25
N TYR A 245 -3.48 -17.70 -2.46
CA TYR A 245 -2.04 -17.46 -2.44
C TYR A 245 -1.38 -18.18 -3.61
N TYR A 246 -0.66 -17.43 -4.46
CA TYR A 246 -0.12 -17.97 -5.71
C TYR A 246 1.42 -18.02 -5.76
N ALA A 247 2.09 -17.18 -4.98
CA ALA A 247 3.56 -17.16 -4.91
C ALA A 247 4.08 -16.47 -3.64
N SER A 248 5.34 -16.74 -3.30
CA SER A 248 6.09 -16.03 -2.27
C SER A 248 7.16 -15.15 -2.92
N LEU A 249 7.13 -13.84 -2.70
CA LEU A 249 8.21 -12.93 -3.08
C LEU A 249 9.25 -12.84 -1.95
N LEU A 250 10.42 -13.42 -2.18
CA LEU A 250 11.55 -13.38 -1.26
C LEU A 250 12.43 -12.18 -1.55
N THR A 251 12.87 -11.49 -0.50
CA THR A 251 13.99 -10.56 -0.54
C THR A 251 15.08 -11.05 0.39
N MET A 252 16.29 -11.15 -0.14
CA MET A 252 17.43 -11.84 0.46
C MET A 252 18.69 -10.99 0.32
N TYR A 253 19.62 -11.12 1.26
CA TYR A 253 20.91 -10.43 1.24
C TYR A 253 22.04 -11.46 1.25
N GLU A 254 22.90 -11.42 0.25
CA GLU A 254 24.06 -12.29 0.20
C GLU A 254 25.07 -11.89 1.30
N LYS A 255 25.49 -12.87 2.10
CA LYS A 255 26.32 -12.65 3.29
C LYS A 255 27.73 -12.14 2.98
N GLU A 256 28.23 -12.38 1.77
CA GLU A 256 29.64 -12.22 1.41
C GLU A 256 29.94 -10.81 0.86
N ASN A 257 28.99 -10.24 0.12
CA ASN A 257 29.07 -8.92 -0.53
C ASN A 257 27.94 -7.96 -0.09
N ASN A 258 26.90 -8.44 0.61
CA ASN A 258 25.65 -7.73 0.91
C ASN A 258 24.82 -7.36 -0.32
N ASP A 259 24.95 -8.12 -1.42
CA ASP A 259 24.13 -7.91 -2.60
C ASP A 259 22.67 -8.29 -2.29
N THR A 260 21.73 -7.48 -2.77
CA THR A 260 20.30 -7.71 -2.53
C THR A 260 19.69 -8.46 -3.71
N ILE A 261 18.92 -9.50 -3.42
CA ILE A 261 18.31 -10.39 -4.41
C ILE A 261 16.84 -10.53 -4.07
N SER A 262 15.94 -10.28 -5.04
CA SER A 262 14.53 -10.62 -4.89
C SER A 262 14.09 -11.69 -5.89
N ARG A 263 13.40 -12.74 -5.45
CA ARG A 263 12.93 -13.84 -6.31
C ARG A 263 11.57 -14.35 -5.87
N THR A 264 10.75 -14.75 -6.84
CA THR A 264 9.43 -15.34 -6.61
C THR A 264 9.53 -16.87 -6.54
N LEU A 265 8.91 -17.47 -5.53
CA LEU A 265 8.67 -18.91 -5.45
C LEU A 265 7.19 -19.20 -5.75
N SER A 266 6.93 -19.90 -6.85
CA SER A 266 5.57 -20.37 -7.18
C SER A 266 5.34 -21.78 -6.65
N TYR A 267 4.07 -22.19 -6.54
CA TYR A 267 3.71 -23.45 -5.90
C TYR A 267 3.28 -24.52 -6.92
N GLU A 268 3.59 -25.76 -6.60
CA GLU A 268 3.22 -26.96 -7.34
C GLU A 268 2.72 -28.00 -6.34
N HIS A 269 1.91 -28.96 -6.78
CA HIS A 269 1.43 -30.04 -5.92
C HIS A 269 1.76 -31.42 -6.50
N GLY A 270 2.59 -32.18 -5.81
CA GLY A 270 2.73 -33.63 -6.01
C GLY A 270 3.41 -34.05 -7.32
N GLY A 271 4.12 -33.13 -7.99
CA GLY A 271 4.92 -33.41 -9.20
C GLY A 271 4.10 -33.79 -10.43
N GLU A 272 2.81 -33.41 -10.49
CA GLU A 272 1.92 -33.67 -11.63
C GLU A 272 2.04 -32.60 -12.75
N ASP A 273 3.15 -31.85 -12.81
CA ASP A 273 3.34 -30.64 -13.65
C ASP A 273 2.30 -29.52 -13.44
N GLN A 274 1.36 -29.71 -12.51
CA GLN A 274 0.22 -28.83 -12.29
C GLN A 274 0.52 -27.75 -11.25
N ARG A 275 0.33 -26.49 -11.64
CA ARG A 275 0.52 -25.35 -10.73
C ARG A 275 -0.54 -25.37 -9.63
N ALA A 276 -0.14 -24.95 -8.44
CA ALA A 276 -0.99 -24.92 -7.27
C ALA A 276 -1.18 -23.49 -6.76
N PHE A 277 -2.41 -23.11 -6.45
CA PHE A 277 -2.71 -21.99 -5.57
C PHE A 277 -3.19 -22.54 -4.23
N VAL A 278 -2.88 -21.84 -3.12
CA VAL A 278 -3.34 -22.23 -1.78
C VAL A 278 -4.50 -21.33 -1.40
N GLY A 279 -5.69 -21.93 -1.20
CA GLY A 279 -6.93 -21.22 -0.92
C GLY A 279 -7.23 -21.08 0.58
N ALA A 280 -7.85 -19.98 0.98
CA ALA A 280 -8.57 -19.83 2.24
C ALA A 280 -10.03 -19.45 1.94
N LEU A 281 -10.97 -20.18 2.52
CA LEU A 281 -12.40 -19.92 2.38
C LEU A 281 -12.82 -18.90 3.44
N GLU A 282 -13.41 -17.81 2.97
CA GLU A 282 -13.85 -16.68 3.76
C GLU A 282 -15.36 -16.56 3.62
N GLU A 283 -16.08 -16.46 4.73
CA GLU A 283 -17.53 -16.21 4.70
C GLU A 283 -17.80 -14.96 5.51
N SER A 284 -18.50 -13.98 4.94
CA SER A 284 -18.79 -12.72 5.63
C SER A 284 -20.00 -12.01 5.04
N GLN A 285 -20.42 -10.92 5.71
CA GLN A 285 -21.40 -9.96 5.19
C GLN A 285 -20.69 -8.92 4.35
N LEU A 286 -21.29 -8.56 3.22
CA LEU A 286 -20.67 -7.66 2.25
C LEU A 286 -21.62 -6.54 1.87
N LEU A 287 -21.13 -5.31 1.90
CA LEU A 287 -21.75 -4.15 1.26
C LEU A 287 -20.95 -3.80 0.01
N LEU A 288 -21.58 -3.91 -1.15
CA LEU A 288 -21.04 -3.52 -2.45
C LEU A 288 -21.54 -2.15 -2.87
N MET A 289 -20.66 -1.40 -3.51
CA MET A 289 -20.95 -0.14 -4.17
C MET A 289 -20.51 -0.24 -5.63
N ASP A 290 -21.41 0.11 -6.53
CA ASP A 290 -21.21 0.10 -7.96
C ASP A 290 -20.65 1.47 -8.39
N VAL A 291 -19.45 1.48 -8.94
CA VAL A 291 -18.77 2.66 -9.44
C VAL A 291 -18.82 2.66 -10.96
N ASN A 292 -19.36 3.72 -11.57
CA ASN A 292 -19.47 3.79 -13.03
C ASN A 292 -18.12 4.14 -13.67
N ARG A 293 -17.51 3.19 -14.37
CA ARG A 293 -16.16 3.31 -14.98
C ARG A 293 -16.06 4.47 -15.96
N ALA A 294 -16.97 4.50 -16.94
CA ALA A 294 -17.01 5.55 -17.95
C ALA A 294 -17.19 6.95 -17.34
N ARG A 295 -18.02 7.06 -16.28
CA ARG A 295 -18.21 8.30 -15.53
C ARG A 295 -16.91 8.71 -14.83
N VAL A 296 -16.29 7.81 -14.07
CA VAL A 296 -15.00 8.03 -13.39
C VAL A 296 -13.93 8.49 -14.37
N ARG A 297 -13.73 7.77 -15.48
CA ARG A 297 -12.80 8.12 -16.55
C ARG A 297 -13.05 9.54 -17.09
N SER A 298 -14.32 9.88 -17.35
CA SER A 298 -14.69 11.19 -17.85
C SER A 298 -14.40 12.33 -16.84
N GLN A 299 -14.57 12.06 -15.53
CA GLN A 299 -14.24 13.01 -14.48
C GLN A 299 -12.74 13.19 -14.35
N ALA A 300 -11.95 12.12 -14.42
CA ALA A 300 -10.49 12.19 -14.43
C ALA A 300 -9.98 13.03 -15.61
N ALA A 301 -10.51 12.80 -16.83
CA ALA A 301 -10.19 13.61 -18.00
C ALA A 301 -10.51 15.10 -17.80
N ARG A 302 -11.64 15.41 -17.14
CA ARG A 302 -12.02 16.79 -16.79
C ARG A 302 -11.03 17.41 -15.80
N VAL A 303 -10.61 16.68 -14.76
CA VAL A 303 -9.62 17.18 -13.78
C VAL A 303 -8.29 17.46 -14.49
N PHE A 304 -7.78 16.51 -15.26
CA PHE A 304 -6.54 16.65 -16.02
C PHE A 304 -6.53 17.88 -16.95
N SER A 305 -7.66 18.19 -17.60
CA SER A 305 -7.77 19.40 -18.45
C SER A 305 -7.64 20.73 -17.69
N LYS A 306 -7.83 20.72 -16.37
CA LYS A 306 -7.75 21.91 -15.50
C LYS A 306 -6.49 21.92 -14.62
N ARG A 307 -5.91 20.75 -14.36
CA ARG A 307 -4.88 20.49 -13.36
C ARG A 307 -3.78 19.61 -13.97
N SER A 308 -2.85 20.25 -14.69
CA SER A 308 -1.71 19.55 -15.29
C SER A 308 -0.79 18.93 -14.23
N ASP A 309 -0.76 19.49 -13.02
CA ASP A 309 -0.04 18.95 -11.86
C ASP A 309 -0.53 17.55 -11.47
N ILE A 310 -1.84 17.35 -11.43
CA ILE A 310 -2.42 16.05 -11.11
C ILE A 310 -2.21 15.07 -12.27
N GLU A 311 -2.35 15.53 -13.52
CA GLU A 311 -2.08 14.68 -14.69
C GLU A 311 -0.63 14.17 -14.71
N ARG A 312 0.36 15.03 -14.43
CA ARG A 312 1.77 14.62 -14.39
C ARG A 312 2.08 13.75 -13.17
N ASP A 313 1.55 14.07 -11.99
CA ASP A 313 1.71 13.21 -10.80
C ASP A 313 1.16 11.79 -11.10
N THR A 314 -0.02 11.68 -11.74
CA THR A 314 -0.59 10.39 -12.15
C THR A 314 0.27 9.70 -13.22
N ARG A 315 0.82 10.42 -14.19
CA ARG A 315 1.70 9.83 -15.21
C ARG A 315 2.97 9.22 -14.61
N PHE A 316 3.56 9.86 -13.60
CA PHE A 316 4.70 9.28 -12.88
C PHE A 316 4.31 8.10 -11.98
N ALA A 317 3.07 8.05 -11.50
CA ALA A 317 2.55 6.87 -10.81
C ALA A 317 2.35 5.69 -11.79
N LEU A 318 1.91 5.94 -13.02
CA LEU A 318 1.86 4.92 -14.09
C LEU A 318 3.27 4.40 -14.39
N LEU A 319 4.25 5.28 -14.57
CA LEU A 319 5.66 4.88 -14.74
C LEU A 319 6.16 3.99 -13.60
N TYR A 320 5.75 4.28 -12.37
CA TYR A 320 6.10 3.48 -11.21
C TYR A 320 5.43 2.09 -11.23
N LYS A 321 4.16 2.01 -11.64
CA LYS A 321 3.45 0.73 -11.88
C LYS A 321 4.16 -0.09 -12.94
N GLU A 322 4.44 0.48 -14.11
CA GLU A 322 5.08 -0.25 -15.22
C GLU A 322 6.50 -0.72 -14.90
N ALA A 323 7.24 0.04 -14.08
CA ALA A 323 8.53 -0.40 -13.59
C ALA A 323 8.42 -1.64 -12.68
N TRP A 324 7.34 -1.79 -11.92
CA TRP A 324 7.06 -3.00 -11.16
C TRP A 324 6.60 -4.15 -12.06
N GLU A 325 5.60 -3.92 -12.89
CA GLU A 325 4.95 -4.98 -13.67
C GLU A 325 5.86 -5.48 -14.78
N GLN A 326 6.33 -4.59 -15.66
CA GLN A 326 7.13 -4.98 -16.82
C GLN A 326 8.59 -5.27 -16.42
N LEU A 327 9.25 -4.34 -15.72
CA LEU A 327 10.70 -4.46 -15.49
C LEU A 327 11.08 -5.38 -14.33
N PHE A 328 10.26 -5.46 -13.27
CA PHE A 328 10.56 -6.31 -12.11
C PHE A 328 9.89 -7.69 -12.19
N PHE A 329 8.57 -7.78 -12.37
CA PHE A 329 7.85 -9.06 -12.34
C PHE A 329 7.97 -9.87 -13.63
N GLN A 330 7.71 -9.25 -14.79
CA GLN A 330 7.69 -9.97 -16.07
C GLN A 330 9.09 -10.27 -16.57
N GLU A 331 9.96 -9.26 -16.64
CA GLU A 331 11.26 -9.37 -17.33
C GLU A 331 12.43 -9.59 -16.39
N GLY A 332 12.27 -9.29 -15.10
CA GLY A 332 13.32 -9.47 -14.08
C GLY A 332 14.58 -8.63 -14.32
N ILE A 333 14.46 -7.52 -15.08
CA ILE A 333 15.53 -6.57 -15.37
C ILE A 333 15.93 -5.81 -14.11
N LEU A 334 14.95 -5.39 -13.32
CA LEU A 334 15.17 -4.86 -11.98
C LEU A 334 15.34 -6.05 -11.02
N GLU A 335 16.57 -6.27 -10.57
CA GLU A 335 16.96 -7.51 -9.89
C GLU A 335 16.40 -7.67 -8.46
N HIS A 336 15.99 -6.54 -7.86
CA HIS A 336 15.45 -6.50 -6.51
C HIS A 336 14.45 -5.35 -6.31
N VAL A 337 13.57 -5.49 -5.33
CA VAL A 337 12.49 -4.54 -5.02
C VAL A 337 12.99 -3.10 -4.80
N PHE A 338 14.16 -2.93 -4.19
CA PHE A 338 14.74 -1.60 -3.91
C PHE A 338 15.34 -0.91 -5.15
N ALA A 339 15.36 -1.55 -6.32
CA ALA A 339 15.88 -0.96 -7.56
C ALA A 339 14.82 -0.10 -8.28
N VAL A 340 13.53 -0.35 -8.01
CA VAL A 340 12.41 0.29 -8.71
C VAL A 340 12.34 1.80 -8.42
N GLU A 341 12.40 2.18 -7.14
CA GLU A 341 12.33 3.60 -6.76
C GLU A 341 13.53 4.42 -7.27
N PRO A 342 14.79 3.97 -7.13
CA PRO A 342 15.92 4.63 -7.77
C PRO A 342 15.75 4.79 -9.29
N PHE A 343 15.30 3.74 -10.00
CA PHE A 343 15.05 3.81 -11.43
C PHE A 343 14.07 4.95 -11.78
N VAL A 344 12.91 5.00 -11.11
CA VAL A 344 11.91 6.06 -11.33
C VAL A 344 12.43 7.45 -10.93
N LYS A 345 13.20 7.57 -9.84
CA LYS A 345 13.80 8.85 -9.41
C LYS A 345 14.81 9.40 -10.43
N HIS A 346 15.54 8.55 -11.16
CA HIS A 346 16.40 9.00 -12.26
C HIS A 346 15.57 9.56 -13.43
N LEU A 347 14.44 8.93 -13.76
CA LEU A 347 13.56 9.45 -14.82
C LEU A 347 12.88 10.77 -14.43
N ILE A 348 12.54 10.94 -13.15
CA ILE A 348 12.06 12.21 -12.58
C ILE A 348 13.13 13.31 -12.70
N ALA A 349 14.38 12.98 -12.40
CA ALA A 349 15.51 13.89 -12.57
C ALA A 349 15.68 14.33 -14.04
N ALA A 350 15.55 13.38 -14.98
CA ALA A 350 15.60 13.67 -16.40
C ALA A 350 14.44 14.57 -16.85
N ASP A 351 13.23 14.36 -16.33
CA ASP A 351 12.07 15.21 -16.60
C ASP A 351 12.29 16.66 -16.15
N TYR A 352 12.78 16.85 -14.91
CA TYR A 352 13.16 18.18 -14.41
C TYR A 352 14.17 18.84 -15.35
N TRP A 353 15.24 18.11 -15.69
CA TRP A 353 16.34 18.66 -16.50
C TRP A 353 15.89 19.08 -17.90
N THR A 354 15.01 18.28 -18.51
CA THR A 354 14.46 18.51 -19.85
C THR A 354 13.64 19.80 -19.89
N ARG A 355 12.74 20.00 -18.91
CA ARG A 355 11.88 21.20 -18.86
C ARG A 355 12.65 22.49 -18.59
N GLU A 356 13.75 22.38 -17.86
CA GLU A 356 14.58 23.51 -17.46
C GLU A 356 15.65 23.91 -18.49
N HIS A 357 15.85 23.10 -19.54
CA HIS A 357 16.84 23.37 -20.59
C HIS A 357 16.14 23.42 -21.95
N PRO A 358 15.87 24.62 -22.48
CA PRO A 358 15.20 24.80 -23.78
C PRO A 358 16.03 24.32 -24.98
N ASP A 359 17.22 23.76 -24.75
CA ASP A 359 18.05 23.12 -25.76
C ASP A 359 17.55 21.70 -26.11
N TYR A 360 16.65 21.13 -25.31
CA TYR A 360 15.94 19.90 -25.64
C TYR A 360 14.63 20.25 -26.35
N ASP A 361 14.36 19.58 -27.48
CA ASP A 361 13.10 19.74 -28.24
C ASP A 361 11.89 19.04 -27.56
N ALA A 362 12.13 18.31 -26.47
CA ALA A 362 11.14 17.58 -25.68
C ALA A 362 10.68 18.39 -24.45
N ASP A 363 9.41 18.27 -24.09
CA ASP A 363 8.82 18.93 -22.91
C ASP A 363 8.68 17.99 -21.69
N SER A 364 9.12 16.73 -21.86
CA SER A 364 9.08 15.70 -20.82
C SER A 364 10.01 14.53 -21.10
N VAL A 365 10.38 13.80 -20.04
CA VAL A 365 11.12 12.53 -20.14
C VAL A 365 10.43 11.49 -21.04
N PHE A 366 9.09 11.50 -21.10
CA PHE A 366 8.31 10.55 -21.91
C PHE A 366 8.41 10.79 -23.43
N GLU A 367 9.07 11.86 -23.85
CA GLU A 367 9.29 12.20 -25.26
C GLU A 367 10.73 11.94 -25.72
N LEU A 368 11.64 11.69 -24.77
CA LEU A 368 13.04 11.41 -25.07
C LEU A 368 13.21 10.01 -25.64
N SER A 369 14.14 9.87 -26.58
CA SER A 369 14.71 8.56 -26.90
C SER A 369 15.57 8.05 -25.74
N THR A 370 15.76 6.75 -25.66
CA THR A 370 16.67 6.11 -24.70
C THR A 370 18.11 6.56 -24.84
N GLU A 371 18.57 6.88 -26.06
CA GLU A 371 19.90 7.45 -26.33
C GLU A 371 20.03 8.83 -25.68
N GLU A 372 19.07 9.73 -25.94
CA GLU A 372 19.04 11.06 -25.32
C GLU A 372 18.93 10.98 -23.79
N LEU A 373 18.10 10.06 -23.29
CA LEU A 373 17.93 9.82 -21.86
C LEU A 373 19.21 9.29 -21.21
N SER A 374 19.90 8.33 -21.85
CA SER A 374 21.19 7.80 -21.39
C SER A 374 22.26 8.90 -21.35
N ASP A 375 22.32 9.76 -22.38
CA ASP A 375 23.29 10.86 -22.45
C ASP A 375 23.00 11.93 -21.39
N LEU A 376 21.73 12.27 -21.19
CA LEU A 376 21.29 13.20 -20.15
C LEU A 376 21.65 12.65 -18.76
N LEU A 377 21.28 11.40 -18.46
CA LEU A 377 21.59 10.79 -17.17
C LEU A 377 23.09 10.60 -16.95
N SER A 378 23.86 10.31 -18.01
CA SER A 378 25.33 10.26 -17.94
C SER A 378 25.90 11.63 -17.53
N THR A 379 25.27 12.72 -17.96
CA THR A 379 25.65 14.09 -17.54
C THR A 379 25.24 14.36 -16.09
N LEU A 380 24.08 13.90 -15.66
CA LEU A 380 23.60 14.07 -14.28
C LEU A 380 24.35 13.21 -13.26
N LEU A 381 24.90 12.08 -13.69
CA LEU A 381 25.71 11.15 -12.88
C LEU A 381 27.22 11.35 -13.09
N ALA A 382 27.61 12.39 -13.83
CA ALA A 382 29.02 12.67 -14.09
C ALA A 382 29.76 13.00 -12.79
N PRO A 383 30.92 12.37 -12.50
CA PRO A 383 31.69 12.62 -11.28
C PRO A 383 32.10 14.08 -11.09
N GLU A 384 32.23 14.84 -12.18
CA GLU A 384 32.62 16.25 -12.16
C GLU A 384 31.44 17.19 -11.83
N ALA A 385 30.21 16.76 -12.09
CA ALA A 385 29.00 17.53 -11.81
C ALA A 385 28.45 17.23 -10.41
N GLU A 386 28.78 16.06 -9.86
CA GLU A 386 28.33 15.54 -8.55
C GLU A 386 26.80 15.53 -8.34
N ARG A 387 25.94 15.85 -9.33
CA ARG A 387 24.52 16.16 -9.13
C ARG A 387 23.72 15.04 -8.47
N LEU A 388 23.40 13.98 -9.22
CA LEU A 388 22.62 12.87 -8.68
C LEU A 388 23.43 12.05 -7.66
N THR A 389 24.76 12.09 -7.74
CA THR A 389 25.63 11.44 -6.75
C THR A 389 25.53 12.11 -5.36
N LEU A 390 25.13 13.38 -5.26
CA LEU A 390 24.81 14.04 -3.98
C LEU A 390 23.54 13.49 -3.30
N MET A 391 22.73 12.69 -4.01
CA MET A 391 21.63 11.92 -3.43
C MET A 391 22.05 10.53 -2.98
N GLY A 392 23.33 10.17 -3.12
CA GLY A 392 23.84 8.84 -2.84
C GLY A 392 23.63 7.83 -3.99
N TYR A 393 23.28 8.29 -5.19
CA TYR A 393 23.24 7.43 -6.38
C TYR A 393 24.66 7.15 -6.91
N ASP A 394 24.80 5.99 -7.56
CA ASP A 394 26.04 5.57 -8.22
C ASP A 394 26.44 6.52 -9.36
N ASP A 395 27.74 6.67 -9.59
CA ASP A 395 28.22 7.46 -10.72
C ASP A 395 27.93 6.80 -12.07
N ALA A 396 28.14 7.53 -13.16
CA ALA A 396 27.82 7.06 -14.50
C ALA A 396 28.54 5.75 -14.92
N SER A 397 29.66 5.40 -14.28
CA SER A 397 30.44 4.19 -14.60
C SER A 397 29.93 2.93 -13.90
N SER A 398 29.24 3.08 -12.76
CA SER A 398 28.66 1.98 -11.99
C SER A 398 27.13 2.01 -11.91
N SER A 399 26.48 3.01 -12.52
CA SER A 399 25.02 3.15 -12.50
C SER A 399 24.32 2.02 -13.23
N ARG A 400 23.61 1.18 -12.46
CA ARG A 400 22.75 0.12 -12.99
C ARG A 400 21.61 0.66 -13.86
N VAL A 401 21.11 1.87 -13.57
CA VAL A 401 20.06 2.52 -14.38
C VAL A 401 20.58 2.80 -15.79
N LEU A 402 21.79 3.34 -15.93
CA LEU A 402 22.39 3.56 -17.26
C LEU A 402 22.66 2.26 -18.02
N GLU A 403 23.05 1.21 -17.31
CA GLU A 403 23.23 -0.11 -17.92
C GLU A 403 21.89 -0.63 -18.46
N ILE A 404 20.82 -0.59 -17.67
CA ILE A 404 19.47 -1.00 -18.08
C ILE A 404 19.00 -0.23 -19.32
N LEU A 405 19.15 1.10 -19.33
CA LEU A 405 18.74 1.94 -20.47
C LEU A 405 19.47 1.56 -21.77
N ARG A 406 20.74 1.14 -21.68
CA ARG A 406 21.56 0.79 -22.85
C ARG A 406 21.34 -0.64 -23.31
N GLU A 407 21.08 -1.56 -22.38
CA GLU A 407 20.89 -2.99 -22.69
C GLU A 407 19.45 -3.32 -23.10
N HIS A 408 18.46 -2.54 -22.64
CA HIS A 408 17.03 -2.81 -22.81
C HIS A 408 16.28 -1.66 -23.52
N ASP A 409 16.92 -1.02 -24.50
CA ASP A 409 16.38 0.13 -25.24
C ASP A 409 14.92 -0.04 -25.71
N GLU A 410 14.62 -1.11 -26.46
CA GLU A 410 13.29 -1.32 -27.05
C GLU A 410 12.19 -1.38 -25.98
N MET A 411 12.49 -1.99 -24.83
CA MET A 411 11.54 -2.14 -23.73
C MET A 411 11.31 -0.84 -22.99
N ILE A 412 12.39 -0.11 -22.67
CA ILE A 412 12.26 1.20 -22.02
C ILE A 412 11.55 2.19 -22.93
N SER A 413 11.88 2.19 -24.22
CA SER A 413 11.19 3.01 -25.22
C SER A 413 9.68 2.69 -25.29
N GLY A 414 9.33 1.39 -25.24
CA GLY A 414 7.93 0.94 -25.18
C GLY A 414 7.20 1.45 -23.94
N LEU A 415 7.80 1.25 -22.76
CA LEU A 415 7.27 1.68 -21.47
C LEU A 415 7.07 3.20 -21.38
N LEU A 416 8.02 4.00 -21.87
CA LEU A 416 7.88 5.46 -21.92
C LEU A 416 6.79 5.90 -22.91
N ALA A 417 6.68 5.22 -24.06
CA ALA A 417 5.64 5.50 -25.05
C ALA A 417 4.24 5.19 -24.53
N GLU A 418 4.09 4.11 -23.78
CA GLU A 418 2.86 3.72 -23.10
C GLU A 418 2.46 4.75 -22.02
N CYS A 419 3.40 5.18 -21.18
CA CYS A 419 3.17 6.24 -20.20
C CYS A 419 2.78 7.59 -20.84
N ARG A 420 3.20 7.83 -22.09
CA ARG A 420 2.84 9.03 -22.86
C ARG A 420 1.42 8.94 -23.42
N GLU A 421 0.91 7.73 -23.68
CA GLU A 421 -0.37 7.54 -24.33
C GLU A 421 -1.52 8.03 -23.45
N ARG A 422 -2.36 8.88 -24.03
CA ARG A 422 -3.42 9.56 -23.28
C ARG A 422 -4.51 8.60 -22.82
N GLU A 423 -4.86 7.64 -23.65
CA GLU A 423 -5.90 6.65 -23.32
C GLU A 423 -5.41 5.73 -22.19
N THR A 424 -4.18 5.20 -22.29
CA THR A 424 -3.57 4.41 -21.21
C THR A 424 -3.50 5.18 -19.90
N LEU A 425 -3.13 6.47 -19.93
CA LEU A 425 -3.14 7.30 -18.73
C LEU A 425 -4.55 7.49 -18.14
N LEU A 426 -5.59 7.53 -18.97
CA LEU A 426 -6.97 7.62 -18.51
C LEU A 426 -7.49 6.28 -17.98
N ASP A 427 -7.08 5.16 -18.58
CA ASP A 427 -7.37 3.81 -18.07
C ASP A 427 -6.76 3.67 -16.68
N PHE A 428 -5.48 4.01 -16.54
CA PHE A 428 -4.81 4.00 -15.24
C PHE A 428 -5.42 4.99 -14.25
N ALA A 429 -5.82 6.19 -14.67
CA ALA A 429 -6.45 7.15 -13.76
C ALA A 429 -7.81 6.67 -13.24
N GLU A 430 -8.55 5.89 -14.04
CA GLU A 430 -9.76 5.20 -13.61
C GLU A 430 -9.43 4.17 -12.53
N GLU A 431 -8.44 3.30 -12.77
CA GLU A 431 -7.98 2.29 -11.78
C GLU A 431 -7.59 2.93 -10.45
N VAL A 432 -6.74 3.96 -10.52
CA VAL A 432 -6.27 4.76 -9.37
C VAL A 432 -7.43 5.36 -8.60
N LEU A 433 -8.42 5.91 -9.30
CA LEU A 433 -9.54 6.57 -8.64
C LEU A 433 -10.47 5.56 -7.97
N ILE A 434 -10.78 4.42 -8.62
CA ILE A 434 -11.61 3.39 -8.00
C ILE A 434 -10.92 2.81 -6.76
N HIS A 435 -9.61 2.53 -6.85
CA HIS A 435 -8.82 2.09 -5.70
C HIS A 435 -8.80 3.16 -4.59
N SER A 436 -8.71 4.44 -4.95
CA SER A 436 -8.81 5.54 -3.97
C SER A 436 -10.20 5.65 -3.34
N ILE A 437 -11.26 5.34 -4.08
CA ILE A 437 -12.65 5.31 -3.59
C ILE A 437 -12.84 4.16 -2.60
N GLU A 438 -12.30 2.97 -2.87
CA GLU A 438 -12.32 1.83 -1.93
C GLU A 438 -11.74 2.22 -0.57
N HIS A 439 -10.55 2.80 -0.57
CA HIS A 439 -9.90 3.19 0.68
C HIS A 439 -10.62 4.36 1.36
N ALA A 440 -11.14 5.31 0.58
CA ALA A 440 -11.94 6.39 1.13
C ALA A 440 -13.26 5.89 1.75
N LEU A 441 -13.91 4.90 1.14
CA LEU A 441 -15.12 4.28 1.66
C LEU A 441 -14.89 3.65 3.04
N SER A 442 -13.72 3.03 3.23
CA SER A 442 -13.27 2.53 4.54
C SER A 442 -13.35 3.59 5.63
N THR A 443 -12.60 4.68 5.42
CA THR A 443 -12.45 5.72 6.44
C THR A 443 -13.78 6.45 6.64
N TRP A 444 -14.49 6.74 5.55
CA TRP A 444 -15.83 7.32 5.60
C TRP A 444 -16.82 6.45 6.39
N ALA A 445 -16.86 5.14 6.15
CA ALA A 445 -17.77 4.23 6.87
C ALA A 445 -17.49 4.22 8.38
N THR A 446 -16.21 4.26 8.76
CA THR A 446 -15.79 4.33 10.17
C THR A 446 -16.18 5.66 10.84
N GLU A 447 -16.18 6.77 10.10
CA GLU A 447 -16.56 8.09 10.62
C GLU A 447 -18.08 8.30 10.65
N ALA A 448 -18.79 7.82 9.62
CA ALA A 448 -20.23 7.99 9.45
C ALA A 448 -21.05 7.07 10.35
N THR A 449 -20.50 5.91 10.72
CA THR A 449 -21.22 4.87 11.46
C THR A 449 -20.53 4.52 12.79
N PRO A 450 -21.29 4.03 13.77
CA PRO A 450 -20.71 3.58 15.03
C PRO A 450 -20.16 2.14 14.97
N ALA A 451 -20.09 1.53 13.77
CA ALA A 451 -19.72 0.13 13.55
C ALA A 451 -18.28 -0.21 13.98
N GLY A 452 -17.41 0.81 14.09
CA GLY A 452 -15.97 0.63 14.30
C GLY A 452 -15.22 0.34 12.99
N GLY A 453 -13.91 0.13 13.08
CA GLY A 453 -12.99 0.04 11.93
C GLY A 453 -12.46 -1.37 11.60
N SER A 454 -13.10 -2.45 12.08
CA SER A 454 -12.59 -3.83 11.92
C SER A 454 -13.25 -4.54 10.73
N PHE A 455 -13.00 -4.06 9.52
CA PHE A 455 -13.50 -4.67 8.28
C PHE A 455 -12.39 -4.74 7.23
N GLU A 456 -12.60 -5.58 6.24
CA GLU A 456 -11.73 -5.75 5.08
C GLU A 456 -12.32 -5.02 3.88
N LEU A 457 -11.43 -4.52 3.03
CA LEU A 457 -11.76 -3.87 1.79
C LEU A 457 -11.74 -4.86 0.64
N TRP A 458 -12.59 -4.61 -0.34
CA TRP A 458 -12.65 -5.40 -1.54
C TRP A 458 -12.80 -4.53 -2.79
N TYR A 459 -11.75 -4.46 -3.57
CA TYR A 459 -11.72 -4.05 -4.96
C TYR A 459 -10.53 -4.78 -5.57
N ASP A 460 -10.67 -5.34 -6.76
CA ASP A 460 -9.54 -5.92 -7.47
C ASP A 460 -9.60 -5.49 -8.93
N VAL A 461 -8.67 -4.58 -9.29
CA VAL A 461 -8.52 -4.03 -10.64
C VAL A 461 -8.45 -5.17 -11.65
N ASN A 462 -7.62 -6.19 -11.36
CA ASN A 462 -7.36 -7.31 -12.26
C ASN A 462 -8.57 -8.23 -12.42
N PHE A 463 -9.40 -8.33 -11.38
CA PHE A 463 -10.65 -9.07 -11.45
C PHE A 463 -11.68 -8.38 -12.34
N GLN A 464 -11.85 -7.07 -12.15
CA GLN A 464 -12.94 -6.32 -12.75
C GLN A 464 -12.58 -5.71 -14.11
N GLN A 465 -11.37 -5.97 -14.65
CA GLN A 465 -10.99 -5.57 -16.01
C GLN A 465 -12.00 -6.02 -17.08
N ARG A 466 -12.78 -7.06 -16.79
CA ARG A 466 -13.78 -7.64 -17.70
C ARG A 466 -15.18 -7.05 -17.52
N ASP A 467 -15.42 -6.30 -16.45
CA ASP A 467 -16.66 -5.57 -16.24
C ASP A 467 -16.51 -4.19 -16.89
N ASP A 468 -16.93 -4.10 -18.15
CA ASP A 468 -16.69 -2.91 -18.99
C ASP A 468 -17.37 -1.63 -18.46
N ASP A 469 -18.49 -1.77 -17.73
CA ASP A 469 -19.36 -0.64 -17.38
C ASP A 469 -19.25 -0.21 -15.90
N ILE A 470 -19.11 -1.17 -14.99
CA ILE A 470 -19.17 -0.97 -13.54
C ILE A 470 -17.95 -1.60 -12.87
N ALA A 471 -17.39 -0.88 -11.91
CA ALA A 471 -16.43 -1.42 -10.96
C ALA A 471 -17.11 -1.57 -9.60
N HIS A 472 -17.02 -2.75 -9.01
CA HIS A 472 -17.59 -3.08 -7.71
C HIS A 472 -16.57 -2.78 -6.60
N VAL A 473 -16.96 -2.02 -5.60
CA VAL A 473 -16.11 -1.71 -4.45
C VAL A 473 -16.85 -2.10 -3.18
N GLY A 474 -16.20 -2.87 -2.31
CA GLY A 474 -16.84 -3.57 -1.21
C GLY A 474 -16.22 -3.28 0.15
N ILE A 475 -17.08 -3.27 1.17
CA ILE A 475 -16.70 -3.37 2.57
C ILE A 475 -17.29 -4.66 3.12
N TYR A 476 -16.50 -5.48 3.78
CA TYR A 476 -17.00 -6.70 4.40
C TYR A 476 -16.31 -6.99 5.72
N ASP A 477 -16.97 -7.72 6.61
CA ASP A 477 -16.51 -7.83 7.99
C ASP A 477 -15.30 -8.77 8.11
N SER A 478 -14.34 -8.41 8.96
CA SER A 478 -13.10 -9.19 9.23
C SER A 478 -13.30 -10.41 10.14
N ILE A 479 -14.54 -10.68 10.54
CA ILE A 479 -14.93 -11.82 11.38
C ILE A 479 -15.75 -12.80 10.54
N GLN A 480 -15.42 -14.10 10.62
CA GLN A 480 -16.12 -15.15 9.90
C GLN A 480 -17.61 -15.13 10.24
N GLY A 481 -18.46 -15.05 9.22
CA GLY A 481 -19.91 -14.96 9.34
C GLY A 481 -20.47 -13.58 9.64
N GLY A 482 -19.62 -12.54 9.80
CA GLY A 482 -20.07 -11.16 10.02
C GLY A 482 -19.94 -10.65 11.47
N ALA A 483 -19.45 -9.42 11.60
CA ALA A 483 -19.45 -8.61 12.81
C ALA A 483 -20.64 -7.62 12.87
N GLY A 484 -21.36 -7.42 11.76
CA GLY A 484 -22.41 -6.43 11.60
C GLY A 484 -21.97 -5.08 11.02
N ILE A 485 -20.72 -4.92 10.56
CA ILE A 485 -20.23 -3.61 10.12
C ILE A 485 -20.82 -3.26 8.76
N ALA A 486 -20.75 -4.17 7.78
CA ALA A 486 -21.41 -4.01 6.50
C ALA A 486 -22.92 -3.74 6.66
N THR A 487 -23.57 -4.42 7.62
CA THR A 487 -24.99 -4.21 7.94
C THR A 487 -25.26 -2.80 8.48
N GLU A 488 -24.45 -2.31 9.43
CA GLU A 488 -24.63 -0.97 10.02
C GLU A 488 -24.43 0.14 8.97
N VAL A 489 -23.47 -0.02 8.06
CA VAL A 489 -23.25 0.93 6.94
C VAL A 489 -24.43 0.91 5.98
N TYR A 490 -24.95 -0.27 5.64
CA TYR A 490 -26.15 -0.41 4.84
C TYR A 490 -27.37 0.25 5.49
N ASP A 491 -27.62 -0.01 6.78
CA ASP A 491 -28.71 0.57 7.54
C ASP A 491 -28.60 2.11 7.62
N TYR A 492 -27.38 2.64 7.75
CA TYR A 492 -27.14 4.08 7.69
C TYR A 492 -27.52 4.68 6.34
N LEU A 493 -27.16 4.02 5.23
CA LEU A 493 -27.51 4.45 3.88
C LEU A 493 -29.04 4.45 3.67
N GLU A 494 -29.73 3.40 4.12
CA GLU A 494 -31.19 3.28 4.04
C GLU A 494 -31.92 4.30 4.93
N ALA A 495 -31.38 4.60 6.11
CA ALA A 495 -32.00 5.53 7.06
C ALA A 495 -31.74 7.01 6.72
N THR A 496 -30.66 7.31 5.99
CA THR A 496 -30.26 8.68 5.67
C THR A 496 -30.85 9.12 4.34
N ALA A 497 -31.76 10.10 4.40
CA ALA A 497 -32.30 10.69 3.18
C ALA A 497 -31.19 11.48 2.45
N ASN A 498 -30.70 10.92 1.34
CA ASN A 498 -29.63 11.47 0.49
C ASN A 498 -28.28 11.63 1.21
N PRO A 499 -27.54 10.53 1.45
CA PRO A 499 -26.21 10.60 2.03
C PRO A 499 -25.27 11.33 1.06
N ASP A 500 -24.60 12.39 1.53
CA ASP A 500 -23.61 13.15 0.73
C ASP A 500 -22.30 12.35 0.63
N LEU A 501 -22.35 11.24 -0.12
CA LEU A 501 -21.24 10.31 -0.30
C LEU A 501 -20.06 10.98 -0.97
N ASP A 502 -20.30 11.81 -1.99
CA ASP A 502 -19.23 12.47 -2.73
C ASP A 502 -18.42 13.40 -1.82
N ALA A 503 -19.07 14.24 -1.02
CA ALA A 503 -18.37 15.10 -0.08
C ALA A 503 -17.67 14.29 1.02
N GLY A 504 -18.32 13.22 1.51
CA GLY A 504 -17.76 12.29 2.49
C GLY A 504 -16.47 11.62 2.01
N LEU A 505 -16.46 11.12 0.76
CA LEU A 505 -15.30 10.51 0.11
C LEU A 505 -14.21 11.54 -0.20
N ALA A 506 -14.60 12.72 -0.70
CA ALA A 506 -13.66 13.80 -0.99
C ALA A 506 -12.89 14.25 0.26
N ALA A 507 -13.57 14.29 1.41
CA ALA A 507 -13.00 14.65 2.70
C ALA A 507 -11.90 13.66 3.14
N GLN A 508 -11.97 12.38 2.75
CA GLN A 508 -10.93 11.39 3.07
C GLN A 508 -9.60 11.65 2.35
N GLY A 509 -9.61 12.46 1.28
CA GLY A 509 -8.39 12.95 0.64
C GLY A 509 -7.66 14.04 1.45
N ALA A 510 -8.28 14.56 2.52
CA ALA A 510 -7.71 15.56 3.41
C ALA A 510 -6.62 14.94 4.30
N CYS A 511 -5.36 15.06 3.88
CA CYS A 511 -4.22 14.49 4.58
C CYS A 511 -3.59 15.48 5.57
N HIS A 512 -3.62 15.18 6.88
CA HIS A 512 -3.00 16.03 7.91
C HIS A 512 -1.49 16.14 7.74
N THR A 513 -0.77 15.04 7.52
CA THR A 513 0.68 15.08 7.20
C THR A 513 0.97 15.99 6.01
N GLY A 514 0.27 15.81 4.89
CA GLY A 514 0.48 16.62 3.69
C GLY A 514 0.12 18.10 3.87
N ALA A 515 -0.92 18.41 4.65
CA ALA A 515 -1.31 19.78 4.98
C ALA A 515 -0.35 20.44 5.99
N ALA A 516 0.21 19.67 6.94
CA ALA A 516 1.26 20.15 7.83
C ALA A 516 2.54 20.48 7.04
N ASP A 517 2.92 19.66 6.05
CA ASP A 517 4.07 19.92 5.19
C ASP A 517 3.90 21.20 4.38
N ARG A 518 2.71 21.43 3.81
CA ARG A 518 2.37 22.67 3.12
C ARG A 518 2.35 23.87 4.06
N THR A 519 1.85 23.70 5.29
CA THR A 519 1.89 24.74 6.32
C THR A 519 3.34 25.14 6.64
N VAL A 520 4.25 24.16 6.75
CA VAL A 520 5.67 24.40 6.96
C VAL A 520 6.28 25.13 5.77
N LEU A 521 6.01 24.70 4.54
CA LEU A 521 6.48 25.37 3.33
C LEU A 521 6.00 26.82 3.27
N GLU A 522 4.71 27.06 3.49
CA GLU A 522 4.08 28.38 3.49
C GLU A 522 4.67 29.31 4.57
N LEU A 523 4.93 28.78 5.77
CA LEU A 523 5.57 29.54 6.84
C LEU A 523 7.00 29.96 6.45
N LEU A 524 7.76 29.02 5.85
CA LEU A 524 9.17 29.19 5.53
C LEU A 524 9.41 30.07 4.31
N SER A 525 8.56 29.99 3.28
CA SER A 525 8.67 30.82 2.05
C SER A 525 8.36 32.29 2.33
N ASN A 526 7.40 32.59 3.22
CA ASN A 526 6.94 33.96 3.46
C ASN A 526 7.78 34.76 4.48
N ALA A 527 8.86 34.20 5.03
CA ALA A 527 9.63 34.90 6.06
C ALA A 527 11.13 34.59 6.05
N ASN A 528 11.91 35.56 6.53
CA ASN A 528 13.35 35.39 6.67
C ASN A 528 13.65 34.35 7.77
N GLY A 529 14.38 33.28 7.42
CA GLY A 529 14.70 32.20 8.36
C GLY A 529 15.44 32.63 9.63
N ASP A 530 16.25 33.71 9.60
CA ASP A 530 16.87 34.25 10.83
C ASP A 530 15.81 34.84 11.79
N VAL A 531 14.84 35.56 11.22
CA VAL A 531 13.74 36.18 11.98
C VAL A 531 12.80 35.12 12.51
N LEU A 532 12.45 34.13 11.70
CA LEU A 532 11.62 33.00 12.15
C LEU A 532 12.28 32.22 13.29
N TYR A 533 13.59 31.98 13.20
CA TYR A 533 14.34 31.30 14.26
C TYR A 533 14.36 32.12 15.56
N ASP A 534 14.59 33.44 15.48
CA ASP A 534 14.55 34.32 16.64
C ASP A 534 13.16 34.34 17.31
N LEU A 535 12.09 34.37 16.51
CA LEU A 535 10.71 34.27 17.01
C LEU A 535 10.39 32.91 17.63
N TYR A 536 10.93 31.82 17.06
CA TYR A 536 10.75 30.47 17.57
C TYR A 536 11.46 30.23 18.91
N GLU A 537 12.65 30.83 19.11
CA GLU A 537 13.40 30.77 20.37
C GLU A 537 12.77 31.67 21.46
N ASP A 538 12.23 32.84 21.08
CA ASP A 538 11.61 33.79 22.02
C ASP A 538 10.15 33.46 22.38
N ARG A 539 9.91 32.21 22.79
CA ARG A 539 8.59 31.68 23.25
C ARG A 539 8.00 32.40 24.46
N SER A 540 8.69 33.40 24.99
CA SER A 540 8.29 34.14 26.20
C SER A 540 7.33 35.30 25.92
N SER A 541 7.11 35.63 24.64
CA SER A 541 6.27 36.74 24.19
C SER A 541 5.28 36.34 23.09
N ASP A 542 4.60 35.20 23.26
CA ASP A 542 3.52 34.74 22.37
C ASP A 542 2.33 35.72 22.38
N ASP A 543 2.48 36.82 21.66
CA ASP A 543 1.37 37.59 21.14
C ASP A 543 0.77 36.76 20.00
N GLU A 544 -0.45 36.25 20.21
CA GLU A 544 -1.17 35.34 19.28
C GLU A 544 -1.28 35.91 17.86
N MET A 545 -1.11 37.22 17.67
CA MET A 545 -1.22 37.92 16.39
C MET A 545 0.11 38.26 15.69
N THR A 546 1.25 38.26 16.40
CA THR A 546 2.54 38.69 15.80
C THR A 546 3.74 37.79 16.11
N GLY A 547 3.60 36.87 17.07
CA GLY A 547 4.61 35.88 17.43
C GLY A 547 4.72 34.72 16.43
N PHE A 548 5.62 33.77 16.74
CA PHE A 548 5.84 32.59 15.89
C PHE A 548 4.54 31.79 15.68
N ARG A 549 3.77 31.55 16.75
CA ARG A 549 2.52 30.80 16.68
C ARG A 549 1.46 31.47 15.80
N GLY A 550 1.36 32.81 15.86
CA GLY A 550 0.45 33.57 14.99
C GLY A 550 0.78 33.39 13.51
N ARG A 551 2.06 33.51 13.15
CA ARG A 551 2.52 33.27 11.76
C ARG A 551 2.28 31.83 11.30
N LEU A 552 2.46 30.86 12.18
CA LEU A 552 2.19 29.47 11.88
C LEU A 552 0.69 29.23 11.64
N ILE A 553 -0.18 29.88 12.42
CA ILE A 553 -1.63 29.83 12.21
C ILE A 553 -2.01 30.48 10.87
N ASP A 554 -1.45 31.64 10.54
CA ASP A 554 -1.69 32.30 9.25
C ASP A 554 -1.25 31.41 8.06
N ALA A 555 -0.08 30.78 8.19
CA ALA A 555 0.45 29.85 7.18
C ALA A 555 -0.43 28.61 7.06
N ARG A 556 -0.92 28.05 8.18
CA ARG A 556 -1.87 26.93 8.19
C ARG A 556 -3.14 27.29 7.43
N ASP A 557 -3.76 28.41 7.81
CA ASP A 557 -5.06 28.81 7.26
C ASP A 557 -4.96 29.06 5.75
N THR A 558 -3.79 29.54 5.29
CA THR A 558 -3.46 29.64 3.86
C THR A 558 -3.30 28.26 3.20
N ALA A 559 -2.58 27.34 3.84
CA ALA A 559 -2.30 26.01 3.30
C ALA A 559 -3.55 25.10 3.20
N VAL A 560 -4.49 25.20 4.15
CA VAL A 560 -5.76 24.42 4.12
C VAL A 560 -6.86 25.15 3.34
N GLY A 561 -6.80 26.48 3.27
CA GLY A 561 -7.71 27.31 2.48
C GLY A 561 -9.19 27.04 2.79
N ALA A 562 -9.98 26.82 1.73
CA ALA A 562 -11.42 26.57 1.84
C ALA A 562 -11.77 25.20 2.47
N HIS A 563 -10.78 24.32 2.68
CA HIS A 563 -10.98 22.97 3.21
C HIS A 563 -10.74 22.87 4.71
N ALA A 564 -10.77 23.99 5.44
CA ALA A 564 -10.50 24.01 6.89
C ALA A 564 -11.40 23.06 7.70
N ASP A 565 -12.66 22.86 7.27
CA ASP A 565 -13.62 21.99 7.94
C ASP A 565 -13.25 20.49 7.85
N ALA A 566 -12.37 20.10 6.92
CA ALA A 566 -11.88 18.73 6.77
C ALA A 566 -10.72 18.39 7.72
N TYR A 567 -10.26 19.34 8.54
CA TYR A 567 -9.08 19.18 9.40
C TYR A 567 -9.38 19.50 10.86
N ASN A 568 -8.76 18.73 11.76
CA ASN A 568 -8.54 19.22 13.12
C ASN A 568 -7.39 20.23 13.12
N LEU A 569 -7.74 21.51 13.11
CA LEU A 569 -6.78 22.62 13.01
C LEU A 569 -5.77 22.66 14.17
N GLU A 570 -6.13 22.19 15.37
CA GLU A 570 -5.22 22.15 16.52
C GLU A 570 -4.17 21.04 16.38
N ASP A 571 -4.59 19.86 15.92
CA ASP A 571 -3.69 18.75 15.63
C ASP A 571 -2.73 19.13 14.50
N LEU A 572 -3.24 19.76 13.44
CA LEU A 572 -2.43 20.19 12.32
C LEU A 572 -1.38 21.24 12.72
N THR A 573 -1.78 22.24 13.51
CA THR A 573 -0.81 23.21 14.08
C THR A 573 0.24 22.49 14.92
N SER A 574 -0.17 21.55 15.76
CA SER A 574 0.76 20.80 16.62
C SER A 574 1.74 19.93 15.82
N GLN A 575 1.29 19.31 14.73
CA GLN A 575 2.14 18.56 13.80
C GLN A 575 3.14 19.48 13.09
N ALA A 576 2.68 20.61 12.56
CA ALA A 576 3.54 21.60 11.93
C ALA A 576 4.57 22.18 12.91
N GLU A 577 4.18 22.48 14.16
CA GLU A 577 5.11 22.92 15.22
C GLU A 577 6.22 21.88 15.47
N LYS A 578 5.86 20.59 15.58
CA LYS A 578 6.84 19.50 15.75
C LYS A 578 7.81 19.41 14.57
N ARG A 579 7.30 19.56 13.34
CA ARG A 579 8.13 19.54 12.14
C ARG A 579 9.07 20.74 12.10
N ILE A 580 8.60 21.95 12.40
CA ILE A 580 9.48 23.12 12.54
C ILE A 580 10.52 22.91 13.64
N SER A 581 10.16 22.34 14.79
CA SER A 581 11.13 22.03 15.84
C SER A 581 12.26 21.11 15.37
N SER A 582 11.98 20.17 14.47
CA SER A 582 13.01 19.33 13.84
C SER A 582 13.85 20.06 12.79
N LEU A 583 13.27 21.02 12.08
CA LEU A 583 14.00 21.81 11.06
C LEU A 583 14.87 22.91 11.70
N PHE A 584 14.41 23.50 12.80
CA PHE A 584 15.04 24.62 13.50
C PHE A 584 16.04 24.15 14.57
N GLU A 585 16.80 23.09 14.30
CA GLU A 585 17.90 22.65 15.16
C GLU A 585 18.92 23.77 15.40
N THR A 586 19.17 24.58 14.38
CA THR A 586 20.08 25.72 14.43
C THR A 586 19.54 26.87 13.59
N ARG A 587 20.05 28.08 13.86
CA ARG A 587 19.79 29.25 13.00
C ARG A 587 20.25 29.01 11.55
N GLU A 588 21.29 28.22 11.35
CA GLU A 588 21.82 27.91 10.02
C GLU A 588 20.87 27.02 9.21
N THR A 589 20.28 26.00 9.84
CA THR A 589 19.29 25.11 9.21
C THR A 589 17.99 25.85 8.94
N ALA A 590 17.51 26.67 9.87
CA ALA A 590 16.33 27.52 9.65
C ALA A 590 16.50 28.44 8.43
N ARG A 591 17.68 29.08 8.27
CA ARG A 591 17.98 29.92 7.09
C ARG A 591 18.04 29.09 5.80
N PHE A 592 18.63 27.91 5.85
CA PHE A 592 18.71 27.02 4.70
C PHE A 592 17.31 26.56 4.26
N TYR A 593 16.49 26.06 5.17
CA TYR A 593 15.14 25.58 4.86
C TYR A 593 14.19 26.69 4.39
N ALA A 594 14.30 27.91 4.96
CA ALA A 594 13.57 29.06 4.43
C ALA A 594 13.94 29.37 2.97
N TYR A 595 15.23 29.29 2.63
CA TYR A 595 15.69 29.45 1.24
C TYR A 595 15.14 28.36 0.34
N VAL A 596 15.19 27.09 0.76
CA VAL A 596 14.68 25.97 -0.05
C VAL A 596 13.17 26.05 -0.24
N ALA A 597 12.40 26.40 0.79
CA ALA A 597 10.95 26.57 0.70
C ALA A 597 10.55 27.70 -0.27
N ASP A 598 11.28 28.81 -0.28
CA ASP A 598 11.09 29.91 -1.23
C ASP A 598 11.30 29.49 -2.70
N ARG A 599 12.12 28.46 -2.95
CA ARG A 599 12.32 27.87 -4.28
C ARG A 599 11.29 26.79 -4.64
N TYR A 600 10.52 26.29 -3.67
CA TYR A 600 9.65 25.14 -3.87
C TYR A 600 8.55 25.43 -4.90
N ASP A 601 7.89 26.58 -4.78
CA ASP A 601 6.79 26.98 -5.68
C ASP A 601 7.33 27.31 -7.08
N GLU A 602 8.52 27.94 -7.18
CA GLU A 602 9.21 28.18 -8.46
C GLU A 602 9.45 26.84 -9.19
N VAL A 603 9.94 25.83 -8.47
CA VAL A 603 10.17 24.50 -9.04
C VAL A 603 8.84 23.84 -9.43
N ALA A 604 7.81 23.91 -8.59
CA ALA A 604 6.49 23.35 -8.85
C ALA A 604 5.84 23.93 -10.11
N GLU A 605 5.96 25.24 -10.31
CA GLU A 605 5.48 25.93 -11.51
C GLU A 605 6.22 25.48 -12.76
N THR A 606 7.55 25.32 -12.72
CA THR A 606 8.30 24.86 -13.89
C THR A 606 7.94 23.43 -14.29
N ILE A 607 7.93 22.50 -13.33
CA ILE A 607 7.74 21.07 -13.63
C ILE A 607 6.28 20.67 -13.77
N GLU A 608 5.35 21.52 -13.33
CA GLU A 608 3.91 21.26 -13.32
C GLU A 608 3.57 19.91 -12.67
N ARG A 609 4.16 19.61 -11.51
CA ARG A 609 3.89 18.43 -10.67
C ARG A 609 4.39 18.69 -9.26
N THR A 610 4.13 17.78 -8.30
CA THR A 610 4.65 17.95 -6.94
C THR A 610 6.18 17.83 -6.92
N PRO A 611 6.94 18.86 -6.48
CA PRO A 611 8.39 18.77 -6.36
C PRO A 611 8.82 17.70 -5.36
N ARG A 612 9.82 16.93 -5.76
CA ARG A 612 10.52 15.93 -4.93
C ARG A 612 11.92 16.44 -4.60
N SER A 613 12.61 15.78 -3.67
CA SER A 613 13.96 16.16 -3.24
C SER A 613 14.96 16.22 -4.40
N VAL A 614 14.83 15.35 -5.40
CA VAL A 614 15.66 15.35 -6.61
C VAL A 614 15.47 16.62 -7.46
N ASP A 615 14.25 17.16 -7.54
CA ASP A 615 13.95 18.37 -8.31
C ASP A 615 14.58 19.59 -7.64
N LEU A 616 14.40 19.70 -6.32
CA LEU A 616 14.99 20.77 -5.51
C LEU A 616 16.52 20.73 -5.57
N LEU A 617 17.13 19.54 -5.53
CA LEU A 617 18.58 19.40 -5.65
C LEU A 617 19.07 19.95 -6.98
N LEU A 618 18.46 19.53 -8.09
CA LEU A 618 18.88 19.94 -9.43
C LEU A 618 18.66 21.43 -9.66
N HIS A 619 17.61 22.00 -9.07
CA HIS A 619 17.38 23.44 -9.06
C HIS A 619 18.51 24.17 -8.30
N LEU A 620 18.79 23.76 -7.06
CA LEU A 620 19.80 24.39 -6.20
C LEU A 620 21.23 24.26 -6.74
N ASP A 621 21.55 23.17 -7.44
CA ASP A 621 22.86 22.98 -8.07
C ASP A 621 23.13 24.02 -9.18
N ARG A 622 22.08 24.38 -9.92
CA ARG A 622 22.16 25.36 -11.02
C ARG A 622 22.08 26.80 -10.54
N GLU A 623 21.31 27.03 -9.49
CA GLU A 623 21.03 28.37 -9.01
C GLU A 623 22.26 29.00 -8.33
N LEU A 624 22.47 30.29 -8.58
CA LEU A 624 23.50 31.04 -7.85
C LEU A 624 22.96 31.41 -6.46
N ILE A 625 23.25 30.59 -5.44
CA ILE A 625 22.90 30.89 -4.05
C ILE A 625 23.61 32.19 -3.62
N HIS A 626 22.84 33.28 -3.55
CA HIS A 626 23.35 34.63 -3.28
C HIS A 626 23.73 34.85 -1.82
N ASP A 627 23.04 34.22 -0.86
CA ASP A 627 23.41 34.31 0.56
C ASP A 627 24.61 33.39 0.84
N PRO A 628 25.80 33.95 1.19
CA PRO A 628 27.00 33.14 1.42
C PRO A 628 26.83 32.16 2.58
N ARG A 629 25.94 32.43 3.52
CA ARG A 629 25.68 31.58 4.69
C ARG A 629 24.84 30.36 4.29
N VAL A 630 23.84 30.55 3.43
CA VAL A 630 23.06 29.44 2.85
C VAL A 630 23.96 28.58 1.99
N LYS A 631 24.80 29.20 1.15
CA LYS A 631 25.78 28.50 0.31
C LYS A 631 26.75 27.65 1.15
N GLN A 632 27.20 28.17 2.28
CA GLN A 632 28.08 27.42 3.20
C GLN A 632 27.36 26.19 3.78
N THR A 633 26.09 26.33 4.19
CA THR A 633 25.29 25.20 4.68
C THR A 633 25.04 24.15 3.60
N TYR A 634 24.68 24.58 2.38
CA TYR A 634 24.55 23.70 1.22
C TYR A 634 25.83 22.89 0.99
N GLN A 635 26.99 23.56 0.93
CA GLN A 635 28.27 22.90 0.71
C GLN A 635 28.66 21.93 1.83
N ARG A 636 28.24 22.23 3.08
CA ARG A 636 28.45 21.34 4.22
C ARG A 636 27.64 20.06 4.08
N PHE A 637 26.36 20.17 3.73
CA PHE A 637 25.51 19.00 3.51
C PHE A 637 25.94 18.20 2.28
N ALA A 638 26.33 18.90 1.20
CA ALA A 638 26.81 18.28 -0.02
C ALA A 638 28.06 17.40 0.20
N ARG A 639 29.02 17.88 1.00
CA ARG A 639 30.34 17.22 1.18
C ARG A 639 30.41 16.24 2.36
N GLY A 640 29.32 16.09 3.12
CA GLY A 640 29.29 15.31 4.35
C GLY A 640 30.10 15.93 5.51
N THR A 641 29.73 15.61 6.74
CA THR A 641 30.60 15.85 7.90
C THR A 641 31.47 14.61 8.16
N ASN A 642 32.71 14.80 8.67
CA ASN A 642 33.83 13.85 8.83
C ASN A 642 33.57 12.44 9.48
N ARG A 643 32.35 11.91 9.52
CA ARG A 643 31.97 10.59 10.06
C ARG A 643 31.20 9.69 9.10
N ARG A 644 30.66 10.21 7.99
CA ARG A 644 30.06 9.44 6.89
C ARG A 644 30.57 10.09 5.60
N ASP A 645 31.29 9.35 4.76
CA ASP A 645 31.78 9.85 3.46
C ASP A 645 30.64 10.03 2.43
N LEU A 646 29.40 10.29 2.89
CA LEU A 646 28.18 10.39 2.09
C LEU A 646 27.53 11.75 2.31
N SER A 647 26.96 12.30 1.24
CA SER A 647 26.20 13.55 1.28
C SER A 647 24.97 13.42 2.15
N GLU A 648 24.68 14.43 2.98
CA GLU A 648 23.43 14.52 3.76
C GLU A 648 22.36 15.31 2.99
N LEU A 649 22.69 15.88 1.84
CA LEU A 649 21.86 16.87 1.16
C LEU A 649 20.49 16.30 0.72
N GLY A 650 20.46 15.08 0.18
CA GLY A 650 19.21 14.44 -0.22
C GLY A 650 18.22 14.26 0.92
N GLU A 651 18.69 13.73 2.06
CA GLU A 651 17.90 13.58 3.29
C GLU A 651 17.38 14.93 3.78
N ARG A 652 18.22 15.97 3.75
CA ARG A 652 17.85 17.33 4.18
C ARG A 652 16.81 17.98 3.28
N LEU A 653 16.89 17.78 1.98
CA LEU A 653 15.88 18.29 1.04
C LEU A 653 14.55 17.55 1.20
N GLU A 654 14.60 16.24 1.47
CA GLU A 654 13.41 15.44 1.73
C GLU A 654 12.62 15.97 2.95
N GLU A 655 13.29 16.41 4.01
CA GLU A 655 12.64 17.02 5.20
C GLU A 655 11.73 18.23 4.87
N VAL A 656 12.00 18.96 3.77
CA VAL A 656 11.25 20.16 3.32
C VAL A 656 10.50 19.92 2.01
N THR A 657 10.11 18.67 1.75
CA THR A 657 9.19 18.30 0.66
C THR A 657 7.90 17.71 1.22
N VAL A 658 6.81 17.86 0.47
CA VAL A 658 5.53 17.20 0.79
C VAL A 658 5.69 15.69 0.68
N GLN A 659 5.60 14.99 1.81
CA GLN A 659 5.83 13.54 1.87
C GLN A 659 4.68 12.74 1.26
N CYS A 660 3.44 13.19 1.53
CA CYS A 660 2.25 12.55 1.00
C CYS A 660 1.89 13.10 -0.39
N ILE A 661 2.51 12.54 -1.43
CA ILE A 661 2.23 12.87 -2.85
C ILE A 661 0.97 12.13 -3.33
N THR A 662 0.95 10.81 -3.18
CA THR A 662 -0.11 9.90 -3.64
C THR A 662 -1.14 9.66 -2.54
N ALA A 663 -0.73 8.96 -1.49
CA ALA A 663 -1.45 8.70 -0.25
C ALA A 663 -0.46 8.37 0.88
N CYS A 664 -0.95 8.37 2.12
CA CYS A 664 -0.26 7.92 3.32
C CYS A 664 -1.27 7.51 4.40
N PRO A 665 -0.84 6.96 5.56
CA PRO A 665 -1.76 6.42 6.57
C PRO A 665 -2.72 7.44 7.19
N ASP A 666 -2.37 8.73 7.16
CA ASP A 666 -3.25 9.83 7.60
C ASP A 666 -4.40 10.15 6.61
N CYS A 667 -4.48 9.51 5.44
CA CYS A 667 -5.54 9.76 4.47
C CYS A 667 -6.12 8.47 3.90
N LEU A 668 -5.57 7.99 2.77
CA LEU A 668 -6.11 6.85 2.05
C LEU A 668 -5.36 5.55 2.32
N GLU A 669 -4.14 5.53 2.86
CA GLU A 669 -3.44 4.24 3.03
C GLU A 669 -3.99 3.52 4.27
N THR A 670 -4.83 2.50 4.08
CA THR A 670 -5.28 1.62 5.17
C THR A 670 -4.20 0.61 5.56
N GLU A 671 -4.28 0.05 6.78
CA GLU A 671 -3.32 -0.97 7.23
C GLU A 671 -3.27 -2.16 6.25
N GLY A 672 -2.05 -2.59 5.89
CA GLY A 672 -1.78 -3.64 4.91
C GLY A 672 -2.52 -4.99 5.04
N PRO A 673 -2.93 -5.48 6.23
CA PRO A 673 -3.75 -6.70 6.31
C PRO A 673 -5.21 -6.52 5.85
N ASN A 674 -5.74 -5.30 5.78
CA ASN A 674 -7.15 -5.04 5.50
C ASN A 674 -7.45 -4.83 3.99
N CYS A 675 -6.43 -4.85 3.13
CA CYS A 675 -6.55 -4.61 1.70
C CYS A 675 -6.19 -5.86 0.89
N VAL A 676 -6.94 -6.14 -0.18
CA VAL A 676 -6.69 -7.25 -1.13
C VAL A 676 -5.27 -7.19 -1.74
N HIS A 677 -4.69 -5.99 -1.81
CA HIS A 677 -3.48 -5.69 -2.56
C HIS A 677 -2.22 -5.56 -1.70
N GLY A 678 -1.85 -6.62 -0.98
CA GLY A 678 -0.68 -6.67 -0.09
C GLY A 678 0.71 -6.48 -0.73
N GLY A 679 0.81 -6.01 -1.99
CA GLY A 679 2.05 -5.62 -2.64
C GLY A 679 2.51 -4.23 -2.18
N THR A 680 3.76 -4.09 -1.74
CA THR A 680 4.33 -2.87 -1.15
C THR A 680 4.24 -1.61 -2.02
N TYR A 681 3.96 -1.75 -3.32
CA TYR A 681 3.91 -0.64 -4.27
C TYR A 681 2.49 -0.17 -4.61
N GLN A 682 1.46 -0.95 -4.26
CA GLN A 682 0.07 -0.66 -4.63
C GLN A 682 -0.50 0.54 -3.86
N SER A 683 -0.06 0.78 -2.61
CA SER A 683 -0.41 2.03 -1.90
C SER A 683 0.16 3.29 -2.56
N LYS A 684 1.19 3.14 -3.41
CA LYS A 684 1.69 4.24 -4.26
C LYS A 684 0.83 4.50 -5.50
N LEU A 685 -0.17 3.65 -5.77
CA LEU A 685 -1.15 3.84 -6.85
C LEU A 685 -2.44 4.52 -6.36
N LEU A 686 -2.54 4.89 -5.08
CA LEU A 686 -3.64 5.73 -4.58
C LEU A 686 -3.42 7.20 -4.97
N SER A 687 -4.48 8.00 -5.09
CA SER A 687 -4.36 9.43 -5.38
C SER A 687 -5.39 10.27 -4.63
N ARG A 688 -4.97 10.83 -3.50
CA ARG A 688 -5.81 11.73 -2.71
C ARG A 688 -6.21 13.00 -3.47
N LYS A 689 -5.30 13.55 -4.30
CA LYS A 689 -5.58 14.76 -5.08
C LYS A 689 -6.63 14.50 -6.15
N LEU A 690 -6.51 13.40 -6.87
CA LEU A 690 -7.47 13.04 -7.92
C LEU A 690 -8.83 12.74 -7.29
N LEU A 691 -8.86 11.98 -6.19
CA LEU A 691 -10.08 11.71 -5.41
C LEU A 691 -10.79 13.00 -4.98
N SER A 692 -10.08 13.90 -4.30
CA SER A 692 -10.68 15.16 -3.81
C SER A 692 -11.18 16.06 -4.94
N GLU A 693 -10.51 16.11 -6.11
CA GLU A 693 -10.95 16.93 -7.25
C GLU A 693 -12.11 16.30 -8.03
N VAL A 694 -12.25 14.97 -8.04
CA VAL A 694 -13.39 14.31 -8.68
C VAL A 694 -14.62 14.35 -7.79
N CYS A 695 -14.47 14.04 -6.49
CA CYS A 695 -15.59 13.92 -5.56
C CYS A 695 -15.97 15.26 -4.89
N GLY A 696 -15.03 16.20 -4.70
CA GLY A 696 -15.24 17.40 -3.88
C GLY A 696 -15.77 18.65 -4.61
N TYR A 697 -15.98 18.58 -5.92
CA TYR A 697 -16.57 19.69 -6.70
C TYR A 697 -18.07 19.57 -6.84
#